data_AF-A0A9Q8V7Y7-F1
#
_entry.id   AF-A0A9Q8V7Y7-F1
#
_cell.length_a   1.000
_cell.length_b   1.000
_cell.length_c   1.000
_cell.angle_alpha   90.00
_cell.angle_beta   90.00
_cell.angle_gamma   90.00
#
_symmetry.space_group_name_H-M   'P 1'
#
loop_
_entity.id
_entity.type
_entity.pdbx_description
1 polymer ?
#
loop_
_entity_poly.entity_id
_entity_poly.type
_entity_poly.pdbx_seq_one_letter_code
_entity_poly.pdbx_strand_id
1 'polypeptide(L)'
;MASHDDHVNLRPEPEHNPYSSSSRWRHQESAAFHKHAGSQARDPVNSGSTEPLADFLNSSRVEPRSDGAGSGNHQPITVAAGHGAQPAQGEGQQAPSEAHDGREVACGPLLNYRRMEQGRWYGSVLIVMNGGGKDVLYEPTLVLRRVDSAQQPSSAGANGLNGANGTSPERRFVAERLYSDKRNTFWAFPIDVPVESAETKYEYGIPDVRFASKYKPQVNSFFVPAASESMRIMFHSCNGFSVGTDEEAFSGAPLWNDVMRKHERVPFHVMVGGGDQIYNDGIRVNGPLRPWTDIGNPKKRRDFPFPETLRAECDDYYLKNYIRWYSSKPFASANGQIPQINIWDDHDIIDGFGSYTDHFMRCDVFRGIGGTAHKYYMLFQHHLPPPASTYTSDHLDSNGESPGPDPNQLIDTFVAQPKSDRQYIVGKKPGPYVAEHSFNMFTRLGARIALVGLDARTERTRHQVNYPETYHLIFERVRSELSAAAGSSQPIKHLILLLGIPIAYPRLTWLENVLRSPVIGPIKFLNRRFGLGGGLFNHFDGSVDLLDDLDDHYTAKTHKLERAQLIEQMQAIAAEYSVRVTILGGDVHLAALGRFYSNPKLKVPVEQDNRYMANVVSSAIVNKPPPAAVANLLAKRNKIHHLNRDTDETLLDFFDKDPGDSSKTANGNHCTMPSRNFAMLTENTPTAPGDNVDGLAPNGNSTESFLGRDGHTQMHRGEVDAGTKHKAASPETHGRGNDGGLDICINVEIDQHDPEGKTQGYGFTVPLLRYEKRPASGRATPGSTR
;
A
#
# COMPACT_ATOMS: atom_id res chain seq x y z
N MET A 1 52.36 23.82 -47.10
CA MET A 1 52.86 22.97 -48.20
C MET A 1 53.06 21.56 -47.65
N ALA A 2 52.69 20.56 -48.46
CA ALA A 2 52.98 19.12 -48.44
C ALA A 2 54.03 18.59 -47.43
N SER A 3 54.03 17.36 -46.93
CA SER A 3 53.22 16.12 -47.00
C SER A 3 54.02 15.10 -46.18
N HIS A 4 53.40 14.23 -45.37
CA HIS A 4 53.77 12.81 -45.28
C HIS A 4 52.86 12.03 -44.34
N ASP A 5 52.56 10.82 -44.81
CA ASP A 5 51.75 9.77 -44.20
C ASP A 5 52.32 9.28 -42.87
N ASP A 6 51.41 8.89 -41.96
CA ASP A 6 51.64 7.75 -41.09
C ASP A 6 50.33 7.01 -40.80
N HIS A 7 50.36 5.71 -41.07
CA HIS A 7 49.27 4.75 -40.92
C HIS A 7 48.80 4.62 -39.47
N VAL A 8 47.48 4.79 -39.23
CA VAL A 8 46.83 4.36 -37.99
C VAL A 8 45.63 3.47 -38.28
N ASN A 9 45.69 2.26 -37.73
CA ASN A 9 44.64 1.25 -37.65
C ASN A 9 43.31 1.82 -37.13
N LEU A 10 42.30 1.90 -38.00
CA LEU A 10 40.90 2.06 -37.60
C LEU A 10 40.34 0.69 -37.19
N ARG A 11 39.95 0.57 -35.92
CA ARG A 11 39.03 -0.48 -35.46
C ARG A 11 37.64 -0.22 -36.07
N PRO A 12 36.87 -1.24 -36.46
CA PRO A 12 35.56 -1.03 -37.07
C PRO A 12 34.56 -0.48 -36.04
N GLU A 13 33.83 0.56 -36.44
CA GLU A 13 32.57 0.99 -35.83
C GLU A 13 31.63 -0.21 -35.67
N PRO A 14 30.94 -0.39 -34.53
CA PRO A 14 29.92 -1.43 -34.42
C PRO A 14 28.75 -1.06 -35.35
N GLU A 15 28.42 -1.99 -36.25
CA GLU A 15 27.29 -1.88 -37.18
C GLU A 15 26.03 -1.38 -36.47
N HIS A 16 25.50 -0.26 -36.97
CA HIS A 16 24.21 0.28 -36.57
C HIS A 16 23.15 -0.80 -36.78
N ASN A 17 22.57 -1.32 -35.70
CA ASN A 17 21.48 -2.29 -35.76
C ASN A 17 20.21 -1.61 -36.34
N PRO A 18 19.80 -1.93 -37.58
CA PRO A 18 18.66 -1.29 -38.23
C PRO A 18 17.31 -1.71 -37.61
N TYR A 19 17.34 -2.58 -36.59
CA TYR A 19 16.17 -3.07 -35.85
C TYR A 19 16.01 -2.41 -34.45
N SER A 20 16.82 -1.39 -34.13
CA SER A 20 16.67 -0.62 -32.89
C SER A 20 15.70 0.55 -33.06
N SER A 21 14.74 0.65 -32.15
CA SER A 21 13.77 1.76 -32.11
C SER A 21 14.44 3.05 -31.61
N SER A 22 14.01 4.19 -32.14
CA SER A 22 14.49 5.52 -31.76
C SER A 22 14.10 5.95 -30.33
N SER A 23 13.29 5.15 -29.62
CA SER A 23 13.02 5.30 -28.19
C SER A 23 13.29 3.99 -27.46
N ARG A 24 13.95 4.07 -26.29
CA ARG A 24 14.22 2.90 -25.41
C ARG A 24 12.95 2.21 -24.88
N TRP A 25 11.77 2.77 -25.16
CA TRP A 25 10.45 2.30 -24.70
C TRP A 25 9.67 1.48 -25.73
N ARG A 26 10.11 1.40 -26.99
CA ARG A 26 9.36 0.72 -28.06
C ARG A 26 10.17 -0.41 -28.68
N HIS A 27 10.24 -1.57 -28.03
CA HIS A 27 10.92 -2.74 -28.63
C HIS A 27 9.97 -3.84 -29.11
N GLN A 28 8.68 -3.81 -28.75
CA GLN A 28 7.77 -4.96 -28.92
C GLN A 28 6.84 -4.90 -30.15
N GLU A 29 6.90 -3.88 -31.00
CA GLU A 29 5.95 -3.73 -32.12
C GLU A 29 6.45 -4.25 -33.49
N SER A 30 7.63 -4.87 -33.60
CA SER A 30 8.13 -5.34 -34.92
C SER A 30 7.77 -6.81 -35.21
N ALA A 31 7.10 -7.05 -36.34
CA ALA A 31 6.73 -8.40 -36.82
C ALA A 31 7.93 -9.34 -37.04
N ALA A 32 9.15 -8.79 -37.16
CA ALA A 32 10.38 -9.55 -37.30
C ALA A 32 10.86 -10.18 -35.97
N PHE A 33 10.60 -9.53 -34.82
CA PHE A 33 10.98 -10.06 -33.50
C PHE A 33 10.19 -11.32 -33.13
N HIS A 34 8.90 -11.37 -33.49
CA HIS A 34 8.04 -12.54 -33.28
C HIS A 34 8.54 -13.82 -33.97
N LYS A 35 9.25 -13.69 -35.11
CA LYS A 35 9.83 -14.85 -35.82
C LYS A 35 11.11 -15.39 -35.18
N HIS A 36 11.85 -14.56 -34.44
CA HIS A 36 13.17 -14.96 -33.94
C HIS A 36 13.15 -15.55 -32.52
N ALA A 37 12.17 -15.17 -31.69
CA ALA A 37 12.03 -15.66 -30.31
C ALA A 37 11.52 -17.12 -30.20
N GLY A 38 10.99 -17.69 -31.28
CA GLY A 38 10.39 -19.03 -31.28
C GLY A 38 11.34 -20.22 -31.37
N SER A 39 12.66 -20.04 -31.54
CA SER A 39 13.54 -21.11 -32.03
C SER A 39 14.72 -21.53 -31.15
N GLN A 40 14.78 -21.20 -29.85
CA GLN A 40 15.82 -21.74 -28.97
C GLN A 40 15.26 -22.30 -27.65
N ALA A 41 14.93 -23.59 -27.66
CA ALA A 41 14.87 -24.40 -26.45
C ALA A 41 16.30 -24.86 -26.09
N ARG A 42 16.72 -24.69 -24.84
CA ARG A 42 17.95 -25.27 -24.28
C ARG A 42 17.57 -26.19 -23.11
N ASP A 43 18.24 -27.34 -23.08
CA ASP A 43 18.00 -28.47 -22.18
C ASP A 43 18.14 -28.12 -20.67
N PRO A 44 17.41 -28.85 -19.80
CA PRO A 44 17.41 -28.59 -18.36
C PRO A 44 18.70 -29.06 -17.69
N VAL A 45 19.30 -28.17 -16.88
CA VAL A 45 20.42 -28.47 -15.99
C VAL A 45 19.88 -29.05 -14.68
N ASN A 46 20.39 -30.22 -14.31
CA ASN A 46 20.03 -31.00 -13.13
C ASN A 46 20.82 -30.51 -11.90
N SER A 47 20.17 -30.15 -10.79
CA SER A 47 20.63 -30.42 -9.39
C SER A 47 19.79 -29.72 -8.31
N GLY A 48 19.36 -30.51 -7.33
CA GLY A 48 18.81 -30.09 -6.03
C GLY A 48 17.88 -31.16 -5.44
N SER A 49 18.19 -31.68 -4.24
CA SER A 49 17.38 -32.72 -3.59
C SER A 49 16.02 -32.18 -3.14
N THR A 50 14.96 -32.95 -3.40
CA THR A 50 13.56 -32.66 -3.08
C THR A 50 13.17 -33.04 -1.65
N GLU A 51 14.12 -33.49 -0.83
CA GLU A 51 13.88 -33.93 0.56
C GLU A 51 13.14 -32.89 1.43
N PRO A 52 13.46 -31.57 1.39
CA PRO A 52 12.72 -30.59 2.20
C PRO A 52 11.24 -30.44 1.80
N LEU A 53 10.90 -30.76 0.55
CA LEU A 53 9.54 -30.71 0.03
C LEU A 53 8.76 -32.00 0.37
N ALA A 54 9.46 -33.14 0.43
CA ALA A 54 8.88 -34.40 0.88
C ALA A 54 8.54 -34.34 2.38
N ASP A 55 9.40 -33.74 3.20
CA ASP A 55 9.14 -33.51 4.62
C ASP A 55 7.96 -32.56 4.86
N PHE A 56 7.84 -31.51 4.03
CA PHE A 56 6.68 -30.61 4.02
C PHE A 56 5.36 -31.36 3.78
N LEU A 57 5.32 -32.27 2.79
CA LEU A 57 4.13 -33.05 2.46
C LEU A 57 3.78 -34.12 3.48
N ASN A 58 4.77 -34.61 4.23
CA ASN A 58 4.58 -35.67 5.24
C ASN A 58 4.26 -35.11 6.65
N SER A 59 4.61 -33.86 6.93
CA SER A 59 4.38 -33.22 8.25
C SER A 59 2.92 -32.88 8.57
N SER A 60 2.01 -32.99 7.60
CA SER A 60 0.57 -32.80 7.77
C SER A 60 -0.20 -34.07 8.13
N ARG A 61 0.50 -35.19 8.37
CA ARG A 61 -0.10 -36.47 8.79
C ARG A 61 -0.16 -36.55 10.33
N VAL A 62 -1.29 -36.15 10.90
CA VAL A 62 -1.63 -36.55 12.27
C VAL A 62 -2.32 -37.90 12.19
N GLU A 63 -1.64 -38.97 12.60
CA GLU A 63 -2.29 -40.28 12.80
C GLU A 63 -3.09 -40.26 14.11
N PRO A 64 -4.36 -40.69 14.11
CA PRO A 64 -5.13 -40.77 15.34
C PRO A 64 -4.63 -41.94 16.19
N ARG A 65 -4.35 -41.66 17.46
CA ARG A 65 -4.18 -42.69 18.49
C ARG A 65 -5.49 -43.46 18.64
N SER A 66 -5.44 -44.75 18.35
CA SER A 66 -6.53 -45.70 18.56
C SER A 66 -6.70 -46.00 20.04
N ASP A 67 -7.90 -45.84 20.58
CA ASP A 67 -8.45 -46.71 21.62
C ASP A 67 -10.00 -46.65 21.64
N GLY A 68 -10.62 -47.82 21.38
CA GLY A 68 -11.78 -48.33 22.11
C GLY A 68 -13.16 -47.63 22.04
N ALA A 69 -13.97 -48.03 21.05
CA ALA A 69 -15.41 -48.33 21.09
C ALA A 69 -16.43 -47.38 21.77
N GLY A 70 -17.39 -46.91 20.96
CA GLY A 70 -18.71 -46.43 21.40
C GLY A 70 -19.47 -45.72 20.28
N SER A 71 -20.34 -46.42 19.56
CA SER A 71 -21.17 -45.82 18.50
C SER A 71 -22.21 -44.86 19.08
N GLY A 72 -22.14 -43.59 18.67
CA GLY A 72 -23.16 -42.60 18.95
C GLY A 72 -23.26 -41.63 17.77
N ASN A 73 -24.33 -41.77 16.99
CA ASN A 73 -24.70 -40.83 15.94
C ASN A 73 -24.82 -39.41 16.54
N HIS A 74 -23.86 -38.53 16.24
CA HIS A 74 -23.96 -37.11 16.52
C HIS A 74 -24.26 -36.39 15.22
N GLN A 75 -25.49 -35.89 15.12
CA GLN A 75 -25.86 -34.87 14.14
C GLN A 75 -25.22 -33.53 14.55
N PRO A 76 -24.70 -32.74 13.61
CA PRO A 76 -24.17 -31.42 13.93
C PRO A 76 -25.30 -30.50 14.39
N ILE A 77 -25.13 -29.96 15.59
CA ILE A 77 -25.96 -28.91 16.17
C ILE A 77 -25.73 -27.64 15.36
N THR A 78 -26.69 -27.29 14.52
CA THR A 78 -26.85 -25.97 13.95
C THR A 78 -27.20 -24.99 15.07
N VAL A 79 -26.24 -24.17 15.48
CA VAL A 79 -26.56 -22.96 16.27
C VAL A 79 -27.10 -21.94 15.29
N ALA A 80 -28.39 -21.67 15.47
CA ALA A 80 -29.21 -20.80 14.66
C ALA A 80 -28.67 -19.36 14.63
N ALA A 81 -28.43 -18.88 13.41
CA ALA A 81 -28.62 -17.48 13.08
C ALA A 81 -30.04 -17.07 13.50
N GLY A 82 -30.15 -15.98 14.26
CA GLY A 82 -31.42 -15.44 14.73
C GLY A 82 -32.40 -15.21 13.58
N HIS A 83 -33.55 -15.86 13.73
CA HIS A 83 -34.78 -15.86 12.93
C HIS A 83 -34.96 -14.72 11.90
N GLY A 84 -34.76 -15.06 10.62
CA GLY A 84 -35.57 -14.54 9.52
C GLY A 84 -36.81 -15.43 9.34
N ALA A 85 -38.00 -14.87 9.51
CA ALA A 85 -39.27 -15.55 9.25
C ALA A 85 -39.45 -15.75 7.72
N GLN A 86 -39.88 -16.95 7.32
CA GLN A 86 -40.30 -17.27 5.96
C GLN A 86 -41.64 -16.59 5.59
N PRO A 87 -41.91 -16.34 4.30
CA PRO A 87 -43.02 -15.50 3.86
C PRO A 87 -44.35 -16.25 3.95
N ALA A 88 -45.29 -15.69 4.71
CA ALA A 88 -46.69 -16.02 4.57
C ALA A 88 -47.25 -15.28 3.34
N GLN A 89 -47.87 -16.01 2.43
CA GLN A 89 -48.72 -15.45 1.39
C GLN A 89 -49.90 -14.73 2.07
N GLY A 90 -49.85 -13.40 2.04
CA GLY A 90 -50.93 -12.53 2.46
C GLY A 90 -50.70 -11.16 1.83
N GLU A 91 -51.66 -10.71 1.03
CA GLU A 91 -51.73 -9.33 0.55
C GLU A 91 -51.72 -8.40 1.78
N GLY A 92 -50.56 -7.81 2.07
CA GLY A 92 -50.30 -6.99 3.25
C GLY A 92 -49.60 -5.71 2.85
N GLN A 93 -50.23 -4.59 3.18
CA GLN A 93 -49.82 -3.22 2.91
C GLN A 93 -48.32 -2.98 3.12
N GLN A 94 -47.68 -2.33 2.14
CA GLN A 94 -46.36 -1.71 2.28
C GLN A 94 -46.36 -0.85 3.55
N ALA A 95 -45.50 -1.20 4.51
CA ALA A 95 -45.15 -0.29 5.58
C ALA A 95 -44.56 0.98 4.94
N PRO A 96 -44.90 2.20 5.40
CA PRO A 96 -44.36 3.42 4.83
C PRO A 96 -42.83 3.38 4.95
N SER A 97 -42.10 3.66 3.87
CA SER A 97 -40.68 3.97 3.97
C SER A 97 -40.52 5.07 5.03
N GLU A 98 -39.78 4.81 6.10
CA GLU A 98 -39.43 5.88 7.04
C GLU A 98 -38.80 7.02 6.22
N ALA A 99 -39.44 8.19 6.26
CA ALA A 99 -38.94 9.35 5.55
C ALA A 99 -37.59 9.72 6.17
N HIS A 100 -36.49 9.38 5.48
CA HIS A 100 -35.16 9.82 5.90
C HIS A 100 -35.16 11.35 5.92
N ASP A 101 -34.83 11.97 7.05
CA ASP A 101 -34.69 13.43 7.15
C ASP A 101 -33.37 13.94 6.55
N GLY A 102 -32.58 13.03 5.97
CA GLY A 102 -31.26 13.30 5.39
C GLY A 102 -30.17 13.63 6.41
N ARG A 103 -30.39 13.40 7.71
CA ARG A 103 -29.44 13.79 8.78
C ARG A 103 -28.69 12.62 9.42
N GLU A 104 -28.95 11.39 9.00
CA GLU A 104 -28.25 10.21 9.50
C GLU A 104 -26.99 9.92 8.70
N VAL A 105 -25.86 9.76 9.39
CA VAL A 105 -24.54 9.40 8.83
C VAL A 105 -24.36 7.89 8.90
N ALA A 106 -24.32 7.25 7.73
CA ALA A 106 -24.08 5.82 7.54
C ALA A 106 -22.60 5.45 7.77
N CYS A 107 -21.68 6.30 7.30
CA CYS A 107 -20.24 6.11 7.42
C CYS A 107 -19.50 7.43 7.57
N GLY A 108 -18.40 7.42 8.32
CA GLY A 108 -17.56 8.58 8.59
C GLY A 108 -17.65 9.08 10.05
N PRO A 109 -17.01 10.22 10.37
CA PRO A 109 -16.15 10.98 9.47
C PRO A 109 -14.89 10.18 9.10
N LEU A 110 -14.44 10.34 7.85
CA LEU A 110 -13.16 9.84 7.35
C LEU A 110 -12.28 11.06 7.05
N LEU A 111 -11.12 11.15 7.68
CA LEU A 111 -10.18 12.27 7.57
C LEU A 111 -9.06 11.90 6.60
N ASN A 112 -8.78 12.78 5.66
CA ASN A 112 -7.78 12.56 4.63
C ASN A 112 -6.82 13.74 4.52
N TYR A 113 -5.54 13.44 4.37
CA TYR A 113 -4.50 14.44 4.16
C TYR A 113 -4.32 14.72 2.68
N ARG A 114 -4.19 16.00 2.33
CA ARG A 114 -3.99 16.42 0.96
C ARG A 114 -2.55 16.84 0.73
N ARG A 115 -2.20 18.00 1.28
CA ARG A 115 -0.90 18.65 1.06
C ARG A 115 -0.59 19.66 2.13
N MET A 116 0.67 20.06 2.19
CA MET A 116 1.15 21.20 2.94
C MET A 116 1.87 22.14 1.98
N GLU A 117 1.41 23.39 1.93
CA GLU A 117 2.02 24.44 1.12
C GLU A 117 1.76 25.81 1.75
N GLN A 118 2.71 26.73 1.59
CA GLN A 118 2.57 28.13 2.01
C GLN A 118 2.15 28.31 3.49
N GLY A 119 2.69 27.48 4.39
CA GLY A 119 2.40 27.55 5.83
C GLY A 119 1.00 27.07 6.21
N ARG A 120 0.32 26.34 5.32
CA ARG A 120 -1.01 25.74 5.58
C ARG A 120 -0.99 24.24 5.38
N TRP A 121 -1.76 23.55 6.20
CA TRP A 121 -2.10 22.15 6.07
C TRP A 121 -3.49 22.05 5.43
N TYR A 122 -3.63 21.21 4.42
CA TYR A 122 -4.89 20.97 3.72
C TYR A 122 -5.29 19.51 3.86
N GLY A 123 -6.58 19.28 4.10
CA GLY A 123 -7.19 17.97 4.21
C GLY A 123 -8.63 17.97 3.73
N SER A 124 -9.28 16.84 3.87
CA SER A 124 -10.73 16.75 3.69
C SER A 124 -11.35 15.76 4.67
N VAL A 125 -12.60 16.00 5.03
CA VAL A 125 -13.41 15.08 5.85
C VAL A 125 -14.56 14.56 4.99
N LEU A 126 -14.73 13.25 4.88
CA LEU A 126 -15.87 12.62 4.19
C LEU A 126 -16.89 12.10 5.19
N ILE A 127 -18.17 12.34 4.91
CA ILE A 127 -19.29 11.58 5.48
C ILE A 127 -20.18 11.03 4.38
N VAL A 128 -20.80 9.89 4.67
CA VAL A 128 -21.81 9.25 3.83
C VAL A 128 -23.13 9.30 4.59
N MET A 129 -24.12 10.01 4.05
CA MET A 129 -25.43 10.16 4.66
C MET A 129 -26.45 9.22 4.02
N ASN A 130 -27.46 8.80 4.78
CA ASN A 130 -28.57 8.00 4.27
C ASN A 130 -29.53 8.86 3.44
N GLY A 131 -30.00 8.28 2.33
CA GLY A 131 -30.86 8.94 1.35
C GLY A 131 -30.11 9.93 0.46
N GLY A 132 -30.84 10.45 -0.52
CA GLY A 132 -30.31 11.37 -1.51
C GLY A 132 -31.03 11.27 -2.84
N GLY A 133 -30.27 11.58 -3.88
CA GLY A 133 -30.67 11.56 -5.26
C GLY A 133 -30.23 12.83 -5.96
N LYS A 134 -30.95 13.22 -7.01
CA LYS A 134 -30.69 14.49 -7.71
C LYS A 134 -30.81 15.69 -6.78
N ASP A 135 -31.83 15.66 -5.93
CA ASP A 135 -32.08 16.65 -4.87
C ASP A 135 -31.71 16.05 -3.50
N VAL A 136 -31.16 16.88 -2.61
CA VAL A 136 -30.78 16.48 -1.25
C VAL A 136 -31.72 17.09 -0.22
N LEU A 137 -31.97 16.35 0.86
CA LEU A 137 -32.86 16.75 1.94
C LEU A 137 -32.18 17.67 2.97
N TYR A 138 -30.86 17.54 3.10
CA TYR A 138 -30.05 18.28 4.05
C TYR A 138 -28.63 18.46 3.53
N GLU A 139 -28.06 19.64 3.77
CA GLU A 139 -26.67 19.96 3.49
C GLU A 139 -25.93 20.16 4.83
N PRO A 140 -24.95 19.30 5.16
CA PRO A 140 -24.23 19.38 6.42
C PRO A 140 -23.17 20.47 6.40
N THR A 141 -22.78 20.95 7.58
CA THR A 141 -21.63 21.86 7.77
C THR A 141 -20.65 21.25 8.76
N LEU A 142 -19.37 21.60 8.64
CA LEU A 142 -18.33 21.18 9.57
C LEU A 142 -17.83 22.39 10.35
N VAL A 143 -17.69 22.24 11.67
CA VAL A 143 -17.04 23.21 12.56
C VAL A 143 -15.66 22.70 12.94
N LEU A 144 -14.67 23.57 12.91
CA LEU A 144 -13.29 23.25 13.27
C LEU A 144 -12.69 24.36 14.11
N ARG A 145 -11.94 23.99 15.15
CA ARG A 145 -11.24 24.93 16.03
C ARG A 145 -9.87 24.40 16.41
N ARG A 146 -8.95 25.32 16.68
CA ARG A 146 -7.67 25.04 17.34
C ARG A 146 -7.94 24.70 18.81
N VAL A 147 -7.21 23.72 19.35
CA VAL A 147 -7.18 23.45 20.79
C VAL A 147 -5.98 24.19 21.38
N ASP A 148 -6.27 25.24 22.15
CA ASP A 148 -5.22 25.97 22.87
C ASP A 148 -4.72 25.10 24.02
N SER A 149 -3.43 24.79 24.04
CA SER A 149 -2.80 24.18 25.21
C SER A 149 -2.91 25.20 26.35
N ALA A 150 -3.65 24.85 27.41
CA ALA A 150 -3.73 25.67 28.61
C ALA A 150 -2.31 26.00 29.06
N GLN A 151 -1.91 27.27 28.95
CA GLN A 151 -0.68 27.75 29.54
C GLN A 151 -0.72 27.39 31.03
N GLN A 152 0.34 26.77 31.54
CA GLN A 152 0.58 26.71 32.99
C GLN A 152 0.36 28.11 33.57
N PRO A 153 -0.34 28.25 34.70
CA PRO A 153 -0.56 29.56 35.30
C PRO A 153 0.80 30.13 35.69
N SER A 154 1.31 31.08 34.92
CA SER A 154 2.44 31.90 35.33
C SER A 154 1.98 32.74 36.52
N SER A 155 2.53 32.40 37.69
CA SER A 155 2.41 33.23 38.88
C SER A 155 3.13 34.56 38.63
N ALA A 156 2.36 35.65 38.51
CA ALA A 156 2.63 37.00 39.01
C ALA A 156 2.18 38.10 38.03
N GLY A 157 1.32 39.00 38.51
CA GLY A 157 1.05 40.29 37.85
C GLY A 157 -0.40 40.74 37.97
N ALA A 158 -0.80 41.15 39.17
CA ALA A 158 -2.06 41.86 39.35
C ALA A 158 -2.05 43.17 38.53
N ASN A 159 -2.98 43.29 37.58
CA ASN A 159 -3.76 44.51 37.32
C ASN A 159 -4.86 44.18 36.31
N GLY A 160 -6.11 44.28 36.77
CA GLY A 160 -7.28 43.91 35.99
C GLY A 160 -7.53 44.83 34.81
N LEU A 161 -8.01 44.23 33.72
CA LEU A 161 -8.89 44.79 32.70
C LEU A 161 -9.48 43.61 31.89
N ASN A 162 -10.80 43.44 31.97
CA ASN A 162 -11.70 42.67 31.11
C ASN A 162 -11.24 41.31 30.54
N GLY A 163 -11.68 40.23 31.18
CA GLY A 163 -11.60 38.87 30.67
C GLY A 163 -12.45 38.67 29.41
N ALA A 164 -11.80 38.68 28.25
CA ALA A 164 -12.23 37.90 27.11
C ALA A 164 -11.63 36.50 27.28
N ASN A 165 -12.47 35.50 27.57
CA ASN A 165 -12.06 34.10 27.52
C ASN A 165 -11.57 33.80 26.10
N GLY A 166 -10.25 33.70 25.94
CA GLY A 166 -9.57 33.52 24.66
C GLY A 166 -9.74 32.10 24.12
N THR A 167 -10.94 31.76 23.67
CA THR A 167 -11.15 30.59 22.81
C THR A 167 -10.80 30.97 21.38
N SER A 168 -9.84 30.28 20.77
CA SER A 168 -9.57 30.39 19.33
C SER A 168 -10.87 30.33 18.50
N PRO A 169 -11.05 31.20 17.50
CA PRO A 169 -12.31 31.31 16.76
C PRO A 169 -12.64 30.02 16.01
N GLU A 170 -13.87 29.54 16.18
CA GLU A 170 -14.42 28.42 15.40
C GLU A 170 -14.57 28.82 13.93
N ARG A 171 -14.10 27.98 13.01
CA ARG A 171 -14.27 28.13 11.56
C ARG A 171 -15.31 27.13 11.05
N ARG A 172 -16.17 27.60 10.16
CA ARG A 172 -17.19 26.79 9.47
C ARG A 172 -16.74 26.45 8.06
N PHE A 173 -16.95 25.21 7.66
CA PHE A 173 -16.64 24.66 6.35
C PHE A 173 -17.91 24.11 5.71
N VAL A 174 -18.13 24.46 4.45
CA VAL A 174 -19.28 24.00 3.65
C VAL A 174 -18.92 22.66 3.02
N ALA A 175 -19.90 21.77 2.91
CA ALA A 175 -19.73 20.47 2.27
C ALA A 175 -19.76 20.59 0.74
N GLU A 176 -18.95 19.79 0.07
CA GLU A 176 -19.07 19.53 -1.37
C GLU A 176 -19.76 18.19 -1.58
N ARG A 177 -20.85 18.18 -2.35
CA ARG A 177 -21.52 16.94 -2.76
C ARG A 177 -20.68 16.27 -3.84
N LEU A 178 -20.18 15.06 -3.60
CA LEU A 178 -19.38 14.32 -4.57
C LEU A 178 -20.24 13.40 -5.43
N TYR A 179 -21.16 12.69 -4.79
CA TYR A 179 -22.07 11.73 -5.40
C TYR A 179 -23.34 11.62 -4.55
N SER A 180 -24.50 11.43 -5.17
CA SER A 180 -25.74 11.18 -4.46
C SER A 180 -26.65 10.30 -5.30
N ASP A 181 -27.17 9.23 -4.72
CA ASP A 181 -28.26 8.44 -5.28
C ASP A 181 -29.35 8.24 -4.22
N LYS A 182 -30.40 7.50 -4.56
CA LYS A 182 -31.51 7.22 -3.64
C LYS A 182 -31.09 6.57 -2.31
N ARG A 183 -29.94 5.89 -2.27
CA ARG A 183 -29.44 5.17 -1.08
C ARG A 183 -28.61 6.09 -0.20
N ASN A 184 -27.66 6.83 -0.78
CA ASN A 184 -26.68 7.58 -0.02
C ASN A 184 -26.22 8.87 -0.72
N THR A 185 -25.83 9.84 0.11
CA THR A 185 -25.16 11.09 -0.32
C THR A 185 -23.77 11.19 0.27
N PHE A 186 -22.77 11.42 -0.59
CA PHE A 186 -21.37 11.58 -0.23
C PHE A 186 -21.02 13.07 -0.16
N TRP A 187 -20.66 13.52 1.05
CA TRP A 187 -20.27 14.88 1.34
C TRP A 187 -18.81 14.93 1.77
N ALA A 188 -18.01 15.75 1.10
CA ALA A 188 -16.63 16.03 1.49
C ALA A 188 -16.47 17.49 1.92
N PHE A 189 -15.89 17.72 3.10
CA PHE A 189 -15.54 19.05 3.60
C PHE A 189 -14.07 19.31 3.29
N PRO A 190 -13.71 20.17 2.33
CA PRO A 190 -12.34 20.62 2.19
C PRO A 190 -11.99 21.48 3.41
N ILE A 191 -10.98 21.07 4.17
CA ILE A 191 -10.53 21.77 5.37
C ILE A 191 -9.09 22.22 5.24
N ASP A 192 -8.76 23.33 5.89
CA ASP A 192 -7.41 23.83 5.92
C ASP A 192 -7.12 24.55 7.24
N VAL A 193 -5.89 24.43 7.74
CA VAL A 193 -5.46 25.03 9.02
C VAL A 193 -4.05 25.59 8.91
N PRO A 194 -3.70 26.64 9.68
CA PRO A 194 -2.33 27.12 9.72
C PRO A 194 -1.39 26.06 10.29
N VAL A 195 -0.17 26.01 9.76
CA VAL A 195 0.95 25.26 10.34
C VAL A 195 1.66 26.20 11.30
N GLU A 196 1.66 25.83 12.58
CA GLU A 196 2.13 26.67 13.68
C GLU A 196 3.59 26.37 14.02
N SER A 197 4.22 27.21 14.85
CA SER A 197 5.60 26.96 15.32
C SER A 197 5.72 25.78 16.28
N ALA A 198 4.61 25.30 16.82
CA ALA A 198 4.52 24.13 17.69
C ALA A 198 3.48 23.15 17.11
N GLU A 199 3.63 21.87 17.44
CA GLU A 199 2.62 20.86 17.12
C GLU A 199 1.26 21.29 17.67
N THR A 200 0.25 21.23 16.82
CA THR A 200 -1.06 21.81 17.13
C THR A 200 -2.16 20.77 16.95
N LYS A 201 -2.99 20.62 17.99
CA LYS A 201 -4.20 19.82 17.96
C LYS A 201 -5.37 20.66 17.44
N TYR A 202 -6.12 20.11 16.51
CA TYR A 202 -7.36 20.66 16.00
C TYR A 202 -8.52 19.73 16.32
N GLU A 203 -9.66 20.30 16.68
CA GLU A 203 -10.91 19.58 16.93
C GLU A 203 -11.94 19.98 15.87
N TYR A 204 -12.72 19.00 15.42
CA TYR A 204 -13.79 19.23 14.48
C TYR A 204 -15.02 18.38 14.79
N GLY A 205 -16.18 18.89 14.39
CA GLY A 205 -17.48 18.24 14.53
C GLY A 205 -18.38 18.59 13.37
N ILE A 206 -19.43 17.80 13.19
CA ILE A 206 -20.44 18.01 12.15
C ILE A 206 -21.76 18.19 12.88
N PRO A 207 -22.17 19.43 13.21
CA PRO A 207 -23.40 19.67 13.94
C PRO A 207 -24.63 19.18 13.17
N ASP A 208 -25.71 18.92 13.91
CA ASP A 208 -27.05 18.64 13.38
C ASP A 208 -27.18 17.33 12.56
N VAL A 209 -26.18 16.43 12.64
CA VAL A 209 -26.24 15.06 12.11
C VAL A 209 -26.28 14.02 13.23
N ARG A 210 -26.72 12.80 12.90
CA ARG A 210 -26.77 11.65 13.81
C ARG A 210 -25.95 10.51 13.22
N PHE A 211 -24.94 10.03 13.93
CA PHE A 211 -24.17 8.86 13.50
C PHE A 211 -24.97 7.57 13.76
N ALA A 212 -25.12 6.73 12.74
CA ALA A 212 -25.74 5.41 12.88
C ALA A 212 -24.96 4.54 13.89
N SER A 213 -23.63 4.70 13.95
CA SER A 213 -22.80 4.07 14.96
C SER A 213 -22.82 4.86 16.27
N LYS A 214 -23.26 4.20 17.35
CA LYS A 214 -23.29 4.76 18.72
C LYS A 214 -21.90 5.06 19.29
N TYR A 215 -20.84 4.57 18.65
CA TYR A 215 -19.49 4.67 19.18
C TYR A 215 -18.64 5.77 18.51
N LYS A 216 -19.13 6.40 17.45
CA LYS A 216 -18.42 7.50 16.79
C LYS A 216 -18.50 8.74 17.70
N PRO A 217 -17.37 9.40 17.99
CA PRO A 217 -17.41 10.61 18.80
C PRO A 217 -18.02 11.74 17.98
N GLN A 218 -18.80 12.60 18.65
CA GLN A 218 -19.40 13.80 18.04
C GLN A 218 -18.34 14.83 17.66
N VAL A 219 -17.23 14.86 18.41
CA VAL A 219 -16.07 15.70 18.16
C VAL A 219 -14.86 14.79 17.95
N ASN A 220 -14.21 14.96 16.81
CA ASN A 220 -12.97 14.28 16.47
C ASN A 220 -11.80 15.27 16.56
N SER A 221 -10.58 14.76 16.62
CA SER A 221 -9.39 15.61 16.62
C SER A 221 -8.27 15.02 15.81
N PHE A 222 -7.42 15.88 15.26
CA PHE A 222 -6.20 15.51 14.56
C PHE A 222 -5.07 16.47 14.92
N PHE A 223 -3.85 16.09 14.55
CA PHE A 223 -2.64 16.84 14.89
C PHE A 223 -1.92 17.28 13.62
N VAL A 224 -1.40 18.51 13.63
CA VAL A 224 -0.55 19.06 12.58
C VAL A 224 0.84 19.30 13.19
N PRO A 225 1.93 18.84 12.53
CA PRO A 225 3.27 19.01 13.06
C PRO A 225 3.65 20.49 13.17
N ALA A 226 4.62 20.80 14.01
CA ALA A 226 5.25 22.11 14.00
C ALA A 226 5.85 22.42 12.61
N ALA A 227 5.91 23.70 12.24
CA ALA A 227 6.43 24.13 10.94
C ALA A 227 7.88 23.66 10.68
N SER A 228 8.68 23.46 11.73
CA SER A 228 10.05 22.97 11.67
C SER A 228 10.19 21.44 11.70
N GLU A 229 9.10 20.70 11.88
CA GLU A 229 9.10 19.25 12.08
C GLU A 229 8.49 18.49 10.90
N SER A 230 8.98 17.29 10.67
CA SER A 230 8.36 16.36 9.72
C SER A 230 7.22 15.60 10.38
N MET A 231 6.31 15.06 9.57
CA MET A 231 5.21 14.26 10.08
C MET A 231 5.69 12.97 10.74
N ARG A 232 4.94 12.50 11.73
CA ARG A 232 5.06 11.16 12.32
C ARG A 232 4.09 10.27 11.57
N ILE A 233 4.61 9.25 10.92
CA ILE A 233 3.91 8.46 9.91
C ILE A 233 3.60 7.09 10.50
N MET A 234 2.35 6.66 10.38
CA MET A 234 1.97 5.25 10.53
C MET A 234 1.76 4.66 9.14
N PHE A 235 2.28 3.47 8.87
CA PHE A 235 2.10 2.77 7.59
C PHE A 235 1.42 1.41 7.82
N HIS A 236 0.48 1.07 6.94
CA HIS A 236 -0.21 -0.21 6.94
C HIS A 236 -0.65 -0.64 5.54
N SER A 237 -0.88 -1.93 5.36
CA SER A 237 -1.56 -2.53 4.20
C SER A 237 -2.39 -3.73 4.65
N CYS A 238 -3.21 -4.29 3.74
CA CYS A 238 -3.94 -5.54 3.95
C CYS A 238 -4.85 -5.46 5.19
N ASN A 239 -5.69 -4.42 5.19
CA ASN A 239 -6.65 -4.09 6.23
C ASN A 239 -7.99 -4.77 5.94
N GLY A 240 -8.01 -6.10 5.92
CA GLY A 240 -9.22 -6.91 5.83
C GLY A 240 -8.88 -8.40 5.82
N PHE A 241 -9.88 -9.25 5.63
CA PHE A 241 -9.71 -10.69 5.63
C PHE A 241 -9.99 -11.28 4.26
N SER A 242 -9.11 -12.16 3.80
CA SER A 242 -9.37 -13.00 2.63
C SER A 242 -10.55 -13.93 2.87
N VAL A 243 -11.26 -14.28 1.79
CA VAL A 243 -12.44 -15.15 1.86
C VAL A 243 -12.14 -16.48 2.55
N GLY A 244 -13.06 -16.91 3.43
CA GLY A 244 -12.96 -18.17 4.16
C GLY A 244 -12.03 -18.12 5.37
N THR A 245 -11.52 -16.95 5.73
CA THR A 245 -10.78 -16.77 6.99
C THR A 245 -11.74 -16.77 8.17
N ASP A 246 -11.41 -17.54 9.20
CA ASP A 246 -12.09 -17.49 10.49
C ASP A 246 -11.63 -16.23 11.25
N GLU A 247 -12.40 -15.14 11.14
CA GLU A 247 -12.06 -13.85 11.75
C GLU A 247 -11.99 -13.91 13.29
N GLU A 248 -12.74 -14.82 13.92
CA GLU A 248 -12.76 -14.99 15.37
C GLU A 248 -11.43 -15.57 15.89
N ALA A 249 -10.80 -16.46 15.10
CA ALA A 249 -9.47 -17.01 15.41
C ALA A 249 -8.35 -15.95 15.44
N PHE A 250 -8.64 -14.74 14.94
CA PHE A 250 -7.71 -13.60 14.90
C PHE A 250 -8.24 -12.39 15.69
N SER A 251 -9.27 -12.55 16.52
CA SER A 251 -9.84 -11.46 17.33
C SER A 251 -10.28 -10.23 16.51
N GLY A 252 -10.67 -10.44 15.25
CA GLY A 252 -10.98 -9.35 14.31
C GLY A 252 -9.76 -8.51 13.94
N ALA A 253 -9.82 -7.20 14.15
CA ALA A 253 -8.79 -6.23 13.72
C ALA A 253 -8.07 -5.53 14.91
N PRO A 254 -7.51 -6.28 15.87
CA PRO A 254 -7.11 -5.76 17.17
C PRO A 254 -5.89 -4.83 17.13
N LEU A 255 -5.03 -4.89 16.11
CA LEU A 255 -3.84 -4.02 16.00
C LEU A 255 -4.21 -2.53 15.89
N TRP A 256 -5.41 -2.21 15.40
CA TRP A 256 -5.90 -0.83 15.44
C TRP A 256 -6.06 -0.29 16.88
N ASN A 257 -6.27 -1.16 17.87
CA ASN A 257 -6.24 -0.73 19.28
C ASN A 257 -4.83 -0.27 19.68
N ASP A 258 -3.78 -0.97 19.21
CA ASP A 258 -2.40 -0.57 19.47
C ASP A 258 -2.00 0.71 18.75
N VAL A 259 -2.45 0.88 17.50
CA VAL A 259 -2.30 2.13 16.74
C VAL A 259 -2.91 3.29 17.53
N MET A 260 -4.12 3.12 18.05
CA MET A 260 -4.79 4.18 18.83
C MET A 260 -4.10 4.45 20.17
N ARG A 261 -3.63 3.42 20.90
CA ARG A 261 -2.84 3.61 22.12
C ARG A 261 -1.54 4.37 21.86
N LYS A 262 -0.87 4.10 20.75
CA LYS A 262 0.36 4.82 20.37
C LYS A 262 0.06 6.25 19.93
N HIS A 263 -1.02 6.46 19.16
CA HIS A 263 -1.50 7.79 18.78
C HIS A 263 -1.85 8.67 19.99
N GLU A 264 -2.45 8.09 21.03
CA GLU A 264 -2.77 8.80 22.28
C GLU A 264 -1.50 9.26 23.03
N ARG A 265 -0.42 8.46 23.00
CA ARG A 265 0.84 8.78 23.66
C ARG A 265 1.68 9.79 22.88
N VAL A 266 1.85 9.54 21.59
CA VAL A 266 2.63 10.38 20.66
C VAL A 266 1.86 10.42 19.34
N PRO A 267 1.13 11.51 19.04
CA PRO A 267 0.21 11.55 17.93
C PRO A 267 0.84 11.29 16.58
N PHE A 268 0.29 10.35 15.82
CA PHE A 268 0.54 10.28 14.37
C PHE A 268 -0.05 11.50 13.68
N HIS A 269 0.70 12.05 12.72
CA HIS A 269 0.27 13.16 11.88
C HIS A 269 -0.43 12.66 10.61
N VAL A 270 -0.10 11.44 10.17
CA VAL A 270 -0.65 10.83 8.96
C VAL A 270 -0.57 9.30 9.07
N MET A 271 -1.58 8.61 8.53
CA MET A 271 -1.51 7.18 8.23
C MET A 271 -1.49 6.96 6.72
N VAL A 272 -0.57 6.10 6.28
CA VAL A 272 -0.31 5.78 4.88
C VAL A 272 -0.78 4.36 4.60
N GLY A 273 -1.81 4.23 3.76
CA GLY A 273 -2.32 2.96 3.26
C GLY A 273 -1.59 2.53 1.99
N GLY A 274 -0.90 1.40 2.04
CA GLY A 274 -0.19 0.83 0.90
C GLY A 274 -0.98 -0.23 0.14
N GLY A 275 -2.28 -0.04 -0.09
CA GLY A 275 -3.11 -1.05 -0.74
C GLY A 275 -3.87 -1.99 0.19
N ASP A 276 -4.92 -2.61 -0.34
CA ASP A 276 -5.84 -3.49 0.36
C ASP A 276 -6.43 -2.83 1.60
N GLN A 277 -6.92 -1.59 1.48
CA GLN A 277 -7.60 -0.92 2.58
C GLN A 277 -8.91 -1.64 2.94
N ILE A 278 -9.44 -2.42 1.99
CA ILE A 278 -10.63 -3.25 2.07
C ILE A 278 -10.48 -4.49 1.17
N TYR A 279 -11.14 -5.60 1.52
CA TYR A 279 -11.20 -6.81 0.71
C TYR A 279 -12.58 -6.96 0.08
N ASN A 280 -12.66 -6.90 -1.25
CA ASN A 280 -13.92 -7.01 -2.00
C ASN A 280 -14.15 -8.41 -2.61
N ASP A 281 -13.22 -9.35 -2.43
CA ASP A 281 -13.22 -10.67 -3.07
C ASP A 281 -14.47 -11.51 -2.77
N GLY A 282 -15.11 -11.27 -1.63
CA GLY A 282 -16.37 -11.92 -1.25
C GLY A 282 -17.48 -11.77 -2.30
N ILE A 283 -17.37 -10.78 -3.20
CA ILE A 283 -18.31 -10.53 -4.29
C ILE A 283 -18.51 -11.75 -5.19
N ARG A 284 -17.47 -12.59 -5.33
CA ARG A 284 -17.49 -13.81 -6.17
C ARG A 284 -18.04 -15.04 -5.44
N VAL A 285 -18.06 -15.03 -4.11
CA VAL A 285 -18.41 -16.20 -3.29
C VAL A 285 -19.81 -16.07 -2.69
N ASN A 286 -20.09 -14.93 -2.08
CA ASN A 286 -21.36 -14.65 -1.40
C ASN A 286 -22.10 -13.46 -2.03
N GLY A 287 -21.55 -12.87 -3.08
CA GLY A 287 -22.10 -11.72 -3.79
C GLY A 287 -22.68 -12.05 -5.16
N PRO A 288 -23.04 -11.02 -5.93
CA PRO A 288 -23.74 -11.14 -7.20
C PRO A 288 -22.92 -11.81 -8.32
N LEU A 289 -21.60 -11.94 -8.17
CA LEU A 289 -20.75 -12.65 -9.15
C LEU A 289 -20.69 -14.16 -8.92
N ARG A 290 -21.42 -14.69 -7.93
CA ARG A 290 -21.46 -16.13 -7.68
C ARG A 290 -21.91 -16.95 -8.91
N PRO A 291 -23.00 -16.59 -9.61
CA PRO A 291 -23.43 -17.32 -10.81
C PRO A 291 -22.38 -17.33 -11.92
N TRP A 292 -21.67 -16.22 -12.13
CA TRP A 292 -20.56 -16.13 -13.09
C TRP A 292 -19.38 -17.03 -12.69
N THR A 293 -19.03 -17.01 -11.41
CA THR A 293 -17.94 -17.83 -10.84
C THR A 293 -18.23 -19.33 -10.97
N ASP A 294 -19.48 -19.75 -10.80
CA ASP A 294 -19.89 -21.15 -10.91
C ASP A 294 -19.89 -21.68 -12.37
N ILE A 295 -19.63 -20.84 -13.38
CA ILE A 295 -19.56 -21.26 -14.79
C ILE A 295 -18.29 -22.08 -15.05
N GLY A 296 -18.44 -23.40 -15.06
CA GLY A 296 -17.33 -24.32 -15.33
C GLY A 296 -16.72 -24.25 -16.74
N ASN A 297 -17.44 -23.75 -17.75
CA ASN A 297 -16.92 -23.63 -19.12
C ASN A 297 -16.17 -22.29 -19.31
N PRO A 298 -14.85 -22.29 -19.62
CA PRO A 298 -14.07 -21.06 -19.70
C PRO A 298 -14.55 -20.07 -20.77
N LYS A 299 -15.01 -20.56 -21.93
CA LYS A 299 -15.55 -19.70 -22.99
C LYS A 299 -16.85 -19.04 -22.55
N LYS A 300 -17.79 -19.80 -21.99
CA LYS A 300 -19.06 -19.25 -21.48
C LYS A 300 -18.84 -18.24 -20.35
N ARG A 301 -17.84 -18.46 -19.49
CA ARG A 301 -17.49 -17.55 -18.39
C ARG A 301 -16.91 -16.25 -18.93
N ARG A 302 -15.99 -16.34 -19.88
CA ARG A 302 -15.39 -15.18 -20.54
C ARG A 302 -16.43 -14.38 -21.35
N ASP A 303 -17.33 -15.06 -22.05
CA ASP A 303 -18.36 -14.42 -22.88
C ASP A 303 -19.63 -14.04 -22.06
N PHE A 304 -19.56 -14.07 -20.72
CA PHE A 304 -20.69 -13.75 -19.84
C PHE A 304 -20.88 -12.22 -19.78
N PRO A 305 -22.09 -11.71 -20.06
CA PRO A 305 -22.33 -10.27 -20.11
C PRO A 305 -22.35 -9.63 -18.72
N PHE A 306 -22.13 -8.32 -18.67
CA PHE A 306 -22.24 -7.50 -17.47
C PHE A 306 -23.28 -6.39 -17.66
N PRO A 307 -24.58 -6.73 -17.71
CA PRO A 307 -25.66 -5.76 -17.94
C PRO A 307 -25.84 -4.83 -16.74
N GLU A 308 -26.59 -3.73 -16.93
CA GLU A 308 -26.88 -2.75 -15.87
C GLU A 308 -27.46 -3.40 -14.60
N THR A 309 -28.24 -4.47 -14.72
CA THR A 309 -28.79 -5.20 -13.55
C THR A 309 -27.70 -5.80 -12.68
N LEU A 310 -26.73 -6.50 -13.29
CA LEU A 310 -25.60 -7.09 -12.56
C LEU A 310 -24.66 -6.00 -12.02
N ARG A 311 -24.45 -4.93 -12.80
CA ARG A 311 -23.69 -3.76 -12.36
C ARG A 311 -24.32 -3.13 -11.12
N ALA A 312 -25.63 -2.98 -11.07
CA ALA A 312 -26.35 -2.44 -9.91
C ALA A 312 -26.20 -3.29 -8.65
N GLU A 313 -26.26 -4.62 -8.79
CA GLU A 313 -26.03 -5.54 -7.68
C GLU A 313 -24.58 -5.46 -7.18
N CYS A 314 -23.59 -5.37 -8.09
CA CYS A 314 -22.19 -5.21 -7.72
C CYS A 314 -21.96 -3.88 -7.02
N ASP A 315 -22.48 -2.78 -7.55
CA ASP A 315 -22.38 -1.44 -6.97
C ASP A 315 -23.01 -1.35 -5.57
N ASP A 316 -24.13 -2.02 -5.34
CA ASP A 316 -24.71 -2.17 -4.00
C ASP A 316 -23.82 -2.99 -3.06
N TYR A 317 -23.20 -4.06 -3.55
CA TYR A 317 -22.23 -4.86 -2.79
C TYR A 317 -21.03 -4.02 -2.34
N TYR A 318 -20.37 -3.29 -3.26
CA TYR A 318 -19.20 -2.47 -2.93
C TYR A 318 -19.59 -1.35 -1.94
N LEU A 319 -20.70 -0.64 -2.16
CA LEU A 319 -21.19 0.40 -1.24
C LEU A 319 -21.37 -0.15 0.17
N LYS A 320 -22.10 -1.27 0.30
CA LYS A 320 -22.36 -1.90 1.59
C LYS A 320 -21.09 -2.39 2.26
N ASN A 321 -20.15 -2.96 1.49
CA ASN A 321 -18.88 -3.43 2.05
C ASN A 321 -18.03 -2.27 2.56
N TYR A 322 -17.92 -1.18 1.80
CA TYR A 322 -17.22 0.04 2.24
C TYR A 322 -17.86 0.64 3.49
N ILE A 323 -19.19 0.85 3.52
CA ILE A 323 -19.90 1.37 4.70
C ILE A 323 -19.67 0.47 5.91
N ARG A 324 -19.80 -0.85 5.76
CA ARG A 324 -19.56 -1.84 6.82
C ARG A 324 -18.14 -1.70 7.35
N TRP A 325 -17.15 -1.86 6.48
CA TRP A 325 -15.74 -1.98 6.87
C TRP A 325 -15.17 -0.69 7.47
N TYR A 326 -15.43 0.46 6.85
CA TYR A 326 -14.94 1.76 7.34
C TYR A 326 -15.66 2.25 8.60
N SER A 327 -16.79 1.62 8.96
CA SER A 327 -17.54 1.86 10.20
C SER A 327 -17.24 0.83 11.30
N SER A 328 -16.51 -0.24 11.01
CA SER A 328 -16.13 -1.27 11.97
C SER A 328 -15.04 -0.81 12.94
N LYS A 329 -15.21 -1.12 14.23
CA LYS A 329 -14.15 -0.95 15.23
C LYS A 329 -13.10 -2.07 15.12
N PRO A 330 -11.83 -1.77 15.44
CA PRO A 330 -11.33 -0.49 15.93
C PRO A 330 -10.94 0.51 14.83
N PHE A 331 -10.87 0.08 13.57
CA PHE A 331 -10.45 0.90 12.42
C PHE A 331 -11.20 2.24 12.30
N ALA A 332 -12.52 2.21 12.49
CA ALA A 332 -13.38 3.38 12.46
C ALA A 332 -12.96 4.49 13.46
N SER A 333 -12.29 4.15 14.56
CA SER A 333 -11.78 5.12 15.53
C SER A 333 -10.57 5.89 15.00
N ALA A 334 -9.73 5.26 14.18
CA ALA A 334 -8.58 5.89 13.55
C ALA A 334 -9.00 6.81 12.39
N ASN A 335 -9.98 6.38 11.59
CA ASN A 335 -10.44 7.10 10.39
C ASN A 335 -10.84 8.56 10.63
N GLY A 336 -11.37 8.91 11.80
CA GLY A 336 -11.73 10.29 12.14
C GLY A 336 -10.59 11.11 12.75
N GLN A 337 -9.49 10.49 13.15
CA GLN A 337 -8.46 11.12 14.00
C GLN A 337 -7.08 11.19 13.35
N ILE A 338 -6.76 10.23 12.48
CA ILE A 338 -5.48 10.15 11.79
C ILE A 338 -5.73 10.39 10.30
N PRO A 339 -5.23 11.50 9.72
CA PRO A 339 -5.40 11.78 8.29
C PRO A 339 -4.80 10.68 7.41
N GLN A 340 -5.55 10.25 6.40
CA GLN A 340 -5.16 9.17 5.48
C GLN A 340 -4.48 9.67 4.20
N ILE A 341 -3.57 8.86 3.68
CA ILE A 341 -3.07 8.88 2.30
C ILE A 341 -3.06 7.43 1.81
N ASN A 342 -3.85 7.09 0.78
CA ASN A 342 -3.97 5.70 0.33
C ASN A 342 -3.71 5.56 -1.17
N ILE A 343 -2.96 4.52 -1.53
CA ILE A 343 -3.02 3.89 -2.87
C ILE A 343 -3.82 2.59 -2.73
N TRP A 344 -4.54 2.20 -3.77
CA TRP A 344 -5.21 0.89 -3.82
C TRP A 344 -4.30 -0.24 -4.34
N ASP A 345 -4.66 -1.47 -4.02
CA ASP A 345 -4.10 -2.70 -4.59
C ASP A 345 -5.24 -3.61 -5.11
N ASP A 346 -4.98 -4.87 -5.42
CA ASP A 346 -5.97 -5.71 -6.10
C ASP A 346 -7.19 -6.03 -5.25
N HIS A 347 -7.07 -6.32 -3.95
CA HIS A 347 -8.24 -6.67 -3.13
C HIS A 347 -9.22 -5.50 -2.93
N ASP A 348 -8.79 -4.25 -3.17
CA ASP A 348 -9.71 -3.11 -3.29
C ASP A 348 -10.67 -3.27 -4.50
N ILE A 349 -10.26 -4.04 -5.51
CA ILE A 349 -11.03 -4.41 -6.71
C ILE A 349 -11.53 -5.86 -6.58
N ILE A 350 -10.64 -6.81 -6.84
CA ILE A 350 -10.75 -8.25 -6.69
C ILE A 350 -9.32 -8.82 -6.80
N ASP A 351 -9.02 -9.85 -6.01
CA ASP A 351 -7.79 -10.64 -6.03
C ASP A 351 -7.18 -10.81 -7.45
N GLY A 352 -5.89 -10.50 -7.61
CA GLY A 352 -5.13 -10.65 -8.85
C GLY A 352 -5.50 -9.69 -10.00
N PHE A 353 -6.30 -8.64 -9.75
CA PHE A 353 -6.73 -7.72 -10.81
C PHE A 353 -5.53 -7.08 -11.53
N GLY A 354 -5.48 -7.27 -12.85
CA GLY A 354 -4.40 -6.77 -13.72
C GLY A 354 -3.37 -7.84 -14.10
N SER A 355 -3.35 -8.98 -13.41
CA SER A 355 -2.33 -10.01 -13.57
C SER A 355 -2.79 -11.26 -14.31
N TYR A 356 -4.10 -11.42 -14.48
CA TYR A 356 -4.66 -12.41 -15.39
C TYR A 356 -4.33 -12.12 -16.86
N THR A 357 -4.54 -13.12 -17.72
CA THR A 357 -4.33 -12.97 -19.17
C THR A 357 -5.20 -11.86 -19.76
N ASP A 358 -4.64 -11.08 -20.70
CA ASP A 358 -5.33 -9.92 -21.32
C ASP A 358 -6.74 -10.26 -21.84
N HIS A 359 -6.91 -11.38 -22.54
CA HIS A 359 -8.22 -11.80 -23.05
C HIS A 359 -9.26 -12.09 -21.97
N PHE A 360 -8.84 -12.44 -20.76
CA PHE A 360 -9.74 -12.67 -19.61
C PHE A 360 -10.02 -11.36 -18.87
N MET A 361 -9.01 -10.52 -18.68
CA MET A 361 -9.16 -9.17 -18.12
C MET A 361 -10.05 -8.25 -18.96
N ARG A 362 -10.16 -8.51 -20.26
CA ARG A 362 -11.03 -7.75 -21.19
C ARG A 362 -12.49 -8.20 -21.17
N CYS A 363 -12.87 -9.25 -20.44
CA CYS A 363 -14.26 -9.67 -20.40
C CYS A 363 -15.14 -8.63 -19.70
N ASP A 364 -16.43 -8.65 -20.01
CA ASP A 364 -17.39 -7.67 -19.53
C ASP A 364 -17.41 -7.61 -17.99
N VAL A 365 -17.27 -8.75 -17.32
CA VAL A 365 -17.25 -8.81 -15.85
C VAL A 365 -16.04 -8.09 -15.27
N PHE A 366 -14.82 -8.33 -15.77
CA PHE A 366 -13.61 -7.65 -15.25
C PHE A 366 -13.64 -6.14 -15.52
N ARG A 367 -14.14 -5.71 -16.68
CA ARG A 367 -14.33 -4.28 -16.99
C ARG A 367 -15.36 -3.65 -16.05
N GLY A 368 -16.47 -4.34 -15.81
CA GLY A 368 -17.54 -3.92 -14.93
C GLY A 368 -17.13 -3.76 -13.46
N ILE A 369 -16.45 -4.76 -12.90
CA ILE A 369 -15.96 -4.70 -11.51
C ILE A 369 -14.85 -3.66 -11.35
N GLY A 370 -13.95 -3.53 -12.33
CA GLY A 370 -12.89 -2.53 -12.31
C GLY A 370 -13.45 -1.12 -12.19
N GLY A 371 -14.43 -0.76 -13.03
CA GLY A 371 -15.11 0.53 -12.96
C GLY A 371 -15.90 0.73 -11.66
N THR A 372 -16.59 -0.31 -11.18
CA THR A 372 -17.37 -0.26 -9.94
C THR A 372 -16.47 -0.05 -8.72
N ALA A 373 -15.35 -0.77 -8.63
CA ALA A 373 -14.37 -0.59 -7.56
C ALA A 373 -13.73 0.79 -7.60
N HIS A 374 -13.36 1.27 -8.80
CA HIS A 374 -12.76 2.60 -8.98
C HIS A 374 -13.68 3.73 -8.47
N LYS A 375 -15.00 3.64 -8.70
CA LYS A 375 -15.98 4.59 -8.13
C LYS A 375 -15.83 4.73 -6.62
N TYR A 376 -15.75 3.62 -5.88
CA TYR A 376 -15.66 3.65 -4.42
C TYR A 376 -14.26 3.97 -3.90
N TYR A 377 -13.21 3.62 -4.65
CA TYR A 377 -11.86 4.09 -4.40
C TYR A 377 -11.78 5.63 -4.44
N MET A 378 -12.35 6.25 -5.49
CA MET A 378 -12.42 7.71 -5.61
C MET A 378 -13.20 8.35 -4.45
N LEU A 379 -14.36 7.78 -4.10
CA LEU A 379 -15.23 8.33 -3.06
C LEU A 379 -14.63 8.18 -1.65
N PHE A 380 -14.32 6.96 -1.23
CA PHE A 380 -13.93 6.66 0.16
C PHE A 380 -12.46 6.95 0.46
N GLN A 381 -11.56 6.68 -0.49
CA GLN A 381 -10.12 6.78 -0.24
C GLN A 381 -9.53 8.10 -0.73
N HIS A 382 -10.07 8.67 -1.82
CA HIS A 382 -9.61 9.96 -2.36
C HIS A 382 -10.55 11.12 -2.11
N HIS A 383 -11.77 10.94 -1.59
CA HIS A 383 -12.74 12.02 -1.41
C HIS A 383 -12.91 12.88 -2.69
N LEU A 384 -12.93 12.23 -3.85
CA LEU A 384 -13.12 12.84 -5.16
C LEU A 384 -14.43 12.36 -5.81
N PRO A 385 -15.04 13.16 -6.70
CA PRO A 385 -16.16 12.71 -7.51
C PRO A 385 -15.74 11.49 -8.36
N PRO A 386 -16.58 10.45 -8.43
CA PRO A 386 -16.33 9.31 -9.30
C PRO A 386 -16.65 9.65 -10.77
N PRO A 387 -16.36 8.74 -11.72
CA PRO A 387 -16.90 8.81 -13.06
C PRO A 387 -18.43 8.89 -13.07
N ALA A 388 -19.01 9.52 -14.10
CA ALA A 388 -20.47 9.72 -14.22
C ALA A 388 -21.27 8.40 -14.27
N SER A 389 -20.69 7.37 -14.88
CA SER A 389 -21.22 6.00 -14.95
C SER A 389 -20.06 5.01 -15.04
N THR A 390 -20.31 3.75 -14.72
CA THR A 390 -19.35 2.64 -14.87
C THR A 390 -19.73 1.73 -16.04
N TYR A 391 -18.80 0.89 -16.47
CA TYR A 391 -19.00 -0.02 -17.60
C TYR A 391 -20.20 -0.96 -17.45
N THR A 392 -20.96 -1.11 -18.54
CA THR A 392 -22.03 -2.09 -18.72
C THR A 392 -22.00 -2.65 -20.15
N SER A 393 -22.30 -3.93 -20.33
CA SER A 393 -22.26 -4.60 -21.63
C SER A 393 -23.44 -4.24 -22.55
N ASP A 394 -24.51 -3.68 -21.99
CA ASP A 394 -25.72 -3.24 -22.69
C ASP A 394 -25.68 -1.74 -23.09
N HIS A 395 -24.62 -1.01 -22.73
CA HIS A 395 -24.39 0.38 -23.14
C HIS A 395 -23.10 0.53 -23.97
N LEU A 396 -22.98 -0.25 -25.04
CA LEU A 396 -21.86 -0.18 -25.98
C LEU A 396 -22.33 0.14 -27.40
N ASP A 397 -21.51 0.88 -28.14
CA ASP A 397 -21.71 1.17 -29.56
C ASP A 397 -21.34 -0.04 -30.44
N SER A 398 -21.45 0.10 -31.77
CA SER A 398 -21.12 -0.97 -32.71
C SER A 398 -19.65 -1.41 -32.69
N ASN A 399 -18.76 -0.61 -32.09
CA ASN A 399 -17.34 -0.89 -31.95
C ASN A 399 -17.00 -1.50 -30.58
N GLY A 400 -17.98 -1.67 -29.69
CA GLY A 400 -17.77 -2.17 -28.33
C GLY A 400 -17.22 -1.13 -27.36
N GLU A 401 -17.38 0.16 -27.68
CA GLU A 401 -16.98 1.30 -26.85
C GLU A 401 -18.22 1.96 -26.21
N SER A 402 -18.03 2.63 -25.06
CA SER A 402 -19.14 3.35 -24.43
C SER A 402 -19.41 4.66 -25.20
N PRO A 403 -20.64 4.92 -25.69
CA PRO A 403 -20.95 6.16 -26.42
C PRO A 403 -21.05 7.41 -25.52
N GLY A 404 -20.87 7.26 -24.21
CA GLY A 404 -20.93 8.34 -23.22
C GLY A 404 -21.31 7.79 -21.84
N PRO A 405 -21.75 8.66 -20.90
CA PRO A 405 -22.32 8.23 -19.65
C PRO A 405 -23.62 7.43 -19.84
N ASP A 406 -23.75 6.29 -19.18
CA ASP A 406 -24.96 5.45 -19.24
C ASP A 406 -26.14 6.18 -18.58
N PRO A 407 -27.20 6.53 -19.33
CA PRO A 407 -28.32 7.27 -18.79
C PRO A 407 -29.09 6.50 -17.70
N ASN A 408 -29.06 5.17 -17.70
CA ASN A 408 -29.74 4.37 -16.67
C ASN A 408 -29.12 4.59 -15.29
N GLN A 409 -27.81 4.81 -15.23
CA GLN A 409 -27.07 5.04 -13.98
C GLN A 409 -27.25 6.48 -13.46
N LEU A 410 -27.71 7.39 -14.33
CA LEU A 410 -27.94 8.80 -14.00
C LEU A 410 -29.38 9.10 -13.55
N ILE A 411 -30.28 8.10 -13.57
CA ILE A 411 -31.65 8.25 -13.08
C ILE A 411 -31.61 8.55 -11.58
N ASP A 412 -32.17 9.69 -11.19
CA ASP A 412 -32.19 10.19 -9.81
C ASP A 412 -30.82 10.20 -9.12
N THR A 413 -29.75 10.36 -9.90
CA THR A 413 -28.37 10.39 -9.41
C THR A 413 -27.75 11.76 -9.67
N PHE A 414 -27.00 12.25 -8.69
CA PHE A 414 -26.08 13.38 -8.86
C PHE A 414 -24.64 12.87 -8.85
N VAL A 415 -23.84 13.34 -9.79
CA VAL A 415 -22.38 13.18 -9.80
C VAL A 415 -21.75 14.55 -9.99
N ALA A 416 -20.83 14.93 -9.10
CA ALA A 416 -20.10 16.18 -9.27
C ALA A 416 -19.18 16.13 -10.48
N GLN A 417 -18.82 17.32 -11.00
CA GLN A 417 -17.87 17.41 -12.11
C GLN A 417 -16.52 16.81 -11.70
N PRO A 418 -15.85 16.05 -12.58
CA PRO A 418 -14.52 15.52 -12.30
C PRO A 418 -13.56 16.62 -11.87
N LYS A 419 -12.80 16.37 -10.81
CA LYS A 419 -11.77 17.27 -10.31
C LYS A 419 -10.55 16.48 -9.87
N SER A 420 -9.39 17.14 -9.92
CA SER A 420 -8.14 16.62 -9.40
C SER A 420 -7.46 17.70 -8.56
N ASP A 421 -6.95 17.32 -7.40
CA ASP A 421 -6.12 18.18 -6.56
C ASP A 421 -4.66 18.21 -7.05
N ARG A 422 -3.92 19.24 -6.62
CA ARG A 422 -2.52 19.48 -7.01
C ARG A 422 -1.53 18.38 -6.60
N GLN A 423 -1.90 17.54 -5.65
CA GLN A 423 -1.06 16.42 -5.21
C GLN A 423 -1.04 15.26 -6.21
N TYR A 424 -2.06 15.15 -7.06
CA TYR A 424 -2.18 14.02 -7.96
C TYR A 424 -1.34 14.22 -9.23
N ILE A 425 -0.82 13.11 -9.73
CA ILE A 425 -0.13 12.96 -11.00
C ILE A 425 -0.98 11.98 -11.81
N VAL A 426 -1.87 12.54 -12.63
CA VAL A 426 -2.87 11.78 -13.37
C VAL A 426 -2.24 11.24 -14.66
N GLY A 427 -2.39 9.94 -14.91
CA GLY A 427 -1.93 9.29 -16.15
C GLY A 427 -2.54 9.93 -17.39
N LYS A 428 -1.82 9.93 -18.52
CA LYS A 428 -2.32 10.58 -19.77
C LYS A 428 -3.37 9.75 -20.51
N LYS A 429 -3.39 8.45 -20.28
CA LYS A 429 -4.26 7.50 -20.97
C LYS A 429 -5.08 6.72 -19.95
N PRO A 430 -6.30 6.32 -20.32
CA PRO A 430 -7.05 5.37 -19.51
C PRO A 430 -6.32 4.03 -19.46
N GLY A 431 -6.49 3.32 -18.34
CA GLY A 431 -6.04 1.96 -18.15
C GLY A 431 -6.77 0.97 -19.08
N PRO A 432 -6.17 -0.19 -19.36
CA PRO A 432 -6.69 -1.11 -20.38
C PRO A 432 -7.96 -1.86 -19.96
N TYR A 433 -8.24 -1.94 -18.66
CA TYR A 433 -9.36 -2.72 -18.09
C TYR A 433 -10.34 -1.87 -17.29
N VAL A 434 -9.85 -0.99 -16.41
CA VAL A 434 -10.68 -0.05 -15.62
C VAL A 434 -11.24 1.07 -16.51
N ALA A 435 -10.58 1.36 -17.64
CA ALA A 435 -10.91 2.45 -18.57
C ALA A 435 -10.90 3.86 -17.95
N GLU A 436 -10.24 4.02 -16.79
CA GLU A 436 -10.04 5.28 -16.07
C GLU A 436 -8.56 5.65 -16.03
N HIS A 437 -8.24 6.90 -15.67
CA HIS A 437 -6.87 7.38 -15.59
C HIS A 437 -6.25 7.04 -14.23
N SER A 438 -4.96 6.69 -14.20
CA SER A 438 -4.25 6.40 -12.95
C SER A 438 -4.10 7.64 -12.07
N PHE A 439 -4.26 7.48 -10.75
CA PHE A 439 -4.09 8.54 -9.75
C PHE A 439 -2.85 8.29 -8.88
N ASN A 440 -1.69 8.66 -9.41
CA ASN A 440 -0.45 8.68 -8.63
C ASN A 440 -0.40 9.96 -7.78
N MET A 441 0.47 10.04 -6.78
CA MET A 441 0.53 11.20 -5.87
C MET A 441 1.93 11.64 -5.53
N PHE A 442 2.11 12.95 -5.33
CA PHE A 442 3.24 13.55 -4.64
C PHE A 442 2.71 14.47 -3.55
N THR A 443 3.20 14.30 -2.32
CA THR A 443 2.86 15.20 -1.21
C THR A 443 4.01 15.37 -0.24
N ARG A 444 4.09 16.56 0.35
CA ARG A 444 5.07 16.87 1.39
C ARG A 444 4.54 16.40 2.74
N LEU A 445 5.37 15.77 3.57
CA LEU A 445 5.01 15.28 4.90
C LEU A 445 5.76 16.07 5.98
N GLY A 446 5.38 17.33 6.15
CA GLY A 446 6.01 18.27 7.08
C GLY A 446 7.30 18.89 6.56
N ALA A 447 8.27 19.13 7.43
CA ALA A 447 9.42 19.98 7.11
C ALA A 447 10.46 19.37 6.17
N ARG A 448 10.70 18.06 6.14
CA ARG A 448 11.83 17.48 5.38
C ARG A 448 11.54 16.14 4.69
N ILE A 449 10.33 15.62 4.81
CA ILE A 449 9.90 14.37 4.16
C ILE A 449 8.97 14.70 2.99
N ALA A 450 9.12 14.01 1.86
CA ALA A 450 8.13 13.94 0.79
C ALA A 450 7.74 12.48 0.54
N LEU A 451 6.52 12.26 0.05
CA LEU A 451 5.99 10.96 -0.35
C LEU A 451 5.57 11.00 -1.81
N VAL A 452 5.92 9.94 -2.55
CA VAL A 452 5.43 9.63 -3.88
C VAL A 452 4.74 8.26 -3.83
N GLY A 453 3.45 8.21 -4.16
CA GLY A 453 2.66 6.97 -4.19
C GLY A 453 2.23 6.62 -5.61
N LEU A 454 2.38 5.34 -5.97
CA LEU A 454 2.09 4.85 -7.31
C LEU A 454 0.75 4.10 -7.33
N ASP A 455 -0.12 4.49 -8.25
CA ASP A 455 -1.28 3.69 -8.62
C ASP A 455 -0.81 2.60 -9.59
N ALA A 456 -0.58 1.41 -9.03
CA ALA A 456 -0.03 0.27 -9.72
C ALA A 456 -1.11 -0.71 -10.24
N ARG A 457 -2.41 -0.32 -10.23
CA ARG A 457 -3.51 -1.21 -10.65
C ARG A 457 -4.31 -0.67 -11.84
N THR A 458 -4.50 0.64 -11.95
CA THR A 458 -5.31 1.22 -13.06
C THR A 458 -4.73 0.87 -14.43
N GLU A 459 -3.42 1.03 -14.61
CA GLU A 459 -2.71 0.80 -15.89
C GLU A 459 -2.15 -0.62 -16.04
N ARG A 460 -2.33 -1.47 -15.01
CA ARG A 460 -1.64 -2.75 -14.92
C ARG A 460 -2.13 -3.74 -15.96
N THR A 461 -1.18 -4.48 -16.48
CA THR A 461 -1.34 -5.73 -17.22
C THR A 461 -0.34 -6.75 -16.70
N ARG A 462 -0.48 -8.02 -17.08
CA ARG A 462 0.50 -9.08 -16.80
C ARG A 462 1.95 -8.77 -17.25
N HIS A 463 2.14 -7.77 -18.11
CA HIS A 463 3.45 -7.44 -18.68
C HIS A 463 3.94 -6.02 -18.35
N GLN A 464 3.11 -5.21 -17.69
CA GLN A 464 3.41 -3.81 -17.43
C GLN A 464 2.61 -3.32 -16.22
N VAL A 465 3.24 -2.63 -15.28
CA VAL A 465 2.56 -2.04 -14.11
C VAL A 465 2.02 -0.65 -14.44
N ASN A 466 2.86 0.26 -14.93
CA ASN A 466 2.45 1.59 -15.37
C ASN A 466 2.96 1.90 -16.78
N TYR A 467 2.26 2.80 -17.48
CA TYR A 467 2.72 3.28 -18.77
C TYR A 467 4.05 4.02 -18.63
N PRO A 468 4.97 3.88 -19.61
CA PRO A 468 6.20 4.66 -19.67
C PRO A 468 6.02 6.18 -19.51
N GLU A 469 4.98 6.74 -20.13
CA GLU A 469 4.63 8.16 -20.02
C GLU A 469 4.14 8.55 -18.62
N THR A 470 3.51 7.63 -17.89
CA THR A 470 3.07 7.85 -16.50
C THR A 470 4.29 7.90 -15.58
N TYR A 471 5.25 6.98 -15.75
CA TYR A 471 6.54 7.07 -15.06
C TYR A 471 7.28 8.37 -15.34
N HIS A 472 7.30 8.83 -16.60
CA HIS A 472 7.91 10.11 -16.95
C HIS A 472 7.28 11.27 -16.17
N LEU A 473 5.95 11.35 -16.13
CA LEU A 473 5.23 12.38 -15.36
C LEU A 473 5.58 12.33 -13.87
N ILE A 474 5.66 11.13 -13.29
CA ILE A 474 6.00 10.94 -11.88
C ILE A 474 7.41 11.47 -11.61
N PHE A 475 8.40 11.03 -12.38
CA PHE A 475 9.78 11.44 -12.16
C PHE A 475 10.01 12.94 -12.44
N GLU A 476 9.35 13.49 -13.45
CA GLU A 476 9.36 14.94 -13.73
C GLU A 476 8.79 15.73 -12.56
N ARG A 477 7.65 15.29 -12.00
CA ARG A 477 7.05 15.93 -10.83
C ARG A 477 7.97 15.87 -9.61
N VAL A 478 8.55 14.70 -9.32
CA VAL A 478 9.48 14.53 -8.19
C VAL A 478 10.69 15.46 -8.34
N ARG A 479 11.33 15.51 -9.52
CA ARG A 479 12.48 16.40 -9.75
C ARG A 479 12.12 17.87 -9.57
N SER A 480 10.98 18.30 -10.13
CA SER A 480 10.50 19.68 -10.00
C SER A 480 10.31 20.08 -8.54
N GLU A 481 9.64 19.25 -7.75
CA GLU A 481 9.36 19.52 -6.34
C GLU A 481 10.62 19.50 -5.47
N LEU A 482 11.54 18.56 -5.72
CA LEU A 482 12.82 18.50 -5.01
C LEU A 482 13.72 19.68 -5.36
N SER A 483 13.75 20.11 -6.62
CA SER A 483 14.47 21.29 -7.08
C SER A 483 13.94 22.56 -6.39
N ALA A 484 12.62 22.73 -6.34
CA ALA A 484 11.98 23.84 -5.65
C ALA A 484 12.29 23.83 -4.13
N ALA A 485 12.26 22.64 -3.50
CA ALA A 485 12.56 22.51 -2.08
C ALA A 485 14.04 22.77 -1.76
N ALA A 486 14.97 22.38 -2.62
CA ALA A 486 16.41 22.54 -2.42
C ALA A 486 16.83 24.02 -2.26
N GLY A 487 16.12 24.94 -2.92
CA GLY A 487 16.34 26.39 -2.79
C GLY A 487 15.58 27.05 -1.63
N SER A 488 14.79 26.29 -0.86
CA SER A 488 13.95 26.82 0.23
C SER A 488 14.64 26.70 1.60
N SER A 489 14.04 27.30 2.64
CA SER A 489 14.48 27.13 4.03
C SER A 489 14.23 25.72 4.60
N GLN A 490 13.51 24.88 3.85
CA GLN A 490 13.12 23.53 4.25
C GLN A 490 13.41 22.54 3.10
N PRO A 491 14.69 22.21 2.84
CA PRO A 491 15.01 21.21 1.82
C PRO A 491 14.45 19.84 2.20
N ILE A 492 13.92 19.11 1.21
CA ILE A 492 13.56 17.70 1.42
C ILE A 492 14.85 16.89 1.60
N LYS A 493 14.83 15.98 2.57
CA LYS A 493 15.95 15.08 2.90
C LYS A 493 15.58 13.61 2.79
N HIS A 494 14.30 13.28 2.97
CA HIS A 494 13.77 11.94 2.80
C HIS A 494 12.68 11.93 1.73
N LEU A 495 12.76 10.98 0.80
CA LEU A 495 11.73 10.69 -0.19
C LEU A 495 11.19 9.28 0.07
N ILE A 496 9.91 9.19 0.43
CA ILE A 496 9.21 7.93 0.61
C ILE A 496 8.58 7.52 -0.71
N LEU A 497 8.92 6.34 -1.22
CA LEU A 497 8.24 5.69 -2.35
C LEU A 497 7.25 4.66 -1.79
N LEU A 498 5.96 4.87 -2.04
CA LEU A 498 4.88 3.98 -1.62
C LEU A 498 4.44 3.08 -2.79
N LEU A 499 4.52 1.77 -2.58
CA LEU A 499 4.11 0.72 -3.52
C LEU A 499 3.14 -0.24 -2.83
N GLY A 500 2.16 -0.78 -3.57
CA GLY A 500 1.27 -1.83 -3.05
C GLY A 500 2.03 -3.11 -2.72
N ILE A 501 2.94 -3.48 -3.62
CA ILE A 501 3.70 -4.74 -3.58
C ILE A 501 5.18 -4.46 -3.27
N PRO A 502 5.84 -5.25 -2.40
CA PRO A 502 7.24 -5.06 -2.06
C PRO A 502 8.15 -5.29 -3.27
N ILE A 503 9.20 -4.47 -3.37
CA ILE A 503 10.06 -4.45 -4.55
C ILE A 503 11.42 -5.11 -4.29
N ALA A 504 11.97 -5.02 -3.08
CA ALA A 504 13.18 -5.74 -2.65
C ALA A 504 12.78 -6.95 -1.79
N TYR A 505 12.42 -8.05 -2.45
CA TYR A 505 11.83 -9.24 -1.82
C TYR A 505 12.37 -10.53 -2.47
N PRO A 506 12.36 -11.70 -1.78
CA PRO A 506 12.90 -12.93 -2.35
C PRO A 506 12.14 -13.32 -3.61
N ARG A 507 12.87 -13.76 -4.64
CA ARG A 507 12.27 -14.22 -5.89
C ARG A 507 11.55 -15.54 -5.65
N LEU A 508 10.28 -15.56 -6.02
CA LEU A 508 9.42 -16.73 -5.87
C LEU A 508 9.25 -17.54 -7.16
N THR A 509 9.98 -17.22 -8.24
CA THR A 509 9.91 -17.94 -9.54
C THR A 509 10.22 -19.45 -9.45
N TRP A 510 10.83 -19.92 -8.36
CA TRP A 510 11.05 -21.35 -8.12
C TRP A 510 9.78 -22.05 -7.61
N LEU A 511 8.88 -21.32 -6.96
CA LEU A 511 7.63 -21.83 -6.42
C LEU A 511 6.72 -22.29 -7.57
N GLU A 512 6.78 -21.62 -8.73
CA GLU A 512 6.16 -22.12 -9.96
C GLU A 512 6.57 -23.56 -10.30
N ASN A 513 7.87 -23.87 -10.20
CA ASN A 513 8.38 -25.20 -10.53
C ASN A 513 7.95 -26.25 -9.49
N VAL A 514 7.87 -25.86 -8.22
CA VAL A 514 7.37 -26.72 -7.14
C VAL A 514 5.87 -26.95 -7.27
N LEU A 515 5.09 -25.91 -7.58
CA LEU A 515 3.63 -25.95 -7.78
C LEU A 515 3.19 -26.66 -9.06
N ARG A 516 4.08 -26.71 -10.07
CA ARG A 516 3.92 -27.49 -11.31
C ARG A 516 4.47 -28.92 -11.21
N SER A 517 5.03 -29.32 -10.07
CA SER A 517 5.57 -30.66 -9.86
C SER A 517 4.48 -31.74 -9.98
N PRO A 518 4.77 -32.92 -10.59
CA PRO A 518 3.84 -34.04 -10.68
C PRO A 518 3.26 -34.50 -9.34
N VAL A 519 3.97 -34.23 -8.23
CA VAL A 519 3.57 -34.58 -6.85
C VAL A 519 2.34 -33.78 -6.37
N ILE A 520 2.07 -32.61 -6.95
CA ILE A 520 0.86 -31.83 -6.68
C ILE A 520 -0.33 -32.29 -7.52
N GLY A 521 -0.10 -33.11 -8.56
CA GLY A 521 -1.16 -33.70 -9.40
C GLY A 521 -2.26 -34.41 -8.59
N PRO A 522 -1.92 -35.30 -7.64
CA PRO A 522 -2.89 -35.94 -6.75
C PRO A 522 -3.69 -34.96 -5.89
N ILE A 523 -3.04 -33.91 -5.35
CA ILE A 523 -3.70 -32.88 -4.51
C ILE A 523 -4.66 -32.03 -5.35
N LYS A 524 -4.24 -31.59 -6.54
CA LYS A 524 -5.10 -30.92 -7.53
C LYS A 524 -6.29 -31.78 -7.93
N PHE A 525 -6.07 -33.09 -8.12
CA PHE A 525 -7.12 -34.04 -8.45
C PHE A 525 -8.11 -34.23 -7.28
N LEU A 526 -7.63 -34.38 -6.04
CA LEU A 526 -8.45 -34.51 -4.83
C LEU A 526 -9.28 -33.24 -4.57
N ASN A 527 -8.69 -32.04 -4.71
CA ASN A 527 -9.43 -30.78 -4.57
C ASN A 527 -10.54 -30.67 -5.64
N ARG A 528 -10.20 -30.93 -6.92
CA ARG A 528 -11.15 -30.89 -8.03
C ARG A 528 -12.27 -31.94 -7.92
N ARG A 529 -12.01 -33.09 -7.30
CA ARG A 529 -12.93 -34.24 -7.24
C ARG A 529 -13.80 -34.26 -5.98
N PHE A 530 -13.32 -33.71 -4.86
CA PHE A 530 -13.93 -33.84 -3.54
C PHE A 530 -14.08 -32.53 -2.75
N GLY A 531 -13.61 -31.39 -3.26
CA GLY A 531 -13.73 -30.08 -2.56
C GLY A 531 -12.90 -29.98 -1.27
N LEU A 532 -12.01 -30.94 -1.01
CA LEU A 532 -11.09 -30.96 0.13
C LEU A 532 -9.82 -30.20 -0.24
N GLY A 533 -9.83 -28.89 -0.07
CA GLY A 533 -8.69 -28.00 -0.36
C GLY A 533 -9.03 -26.52 -0.62
N GLY A 534 -10.21 -26.06 -0.19
CA GLY A 534 -10.66 -24.67 -0.39
C GLY A 534 -9.76 -23.67 0.35
N GLY A 535 -8.90 -22.99 -0.39
CA GLY A 535 -8.00 -21.94 0.12
C GLY A 535 -6.56 -21.96 -0.43
N LEU A 536 -6.25 -22.83 -1.41
CA LEU A 536 -4.91 -22.91 -2.04
C LEU A 536 -4.92 -22.76 -3.58
N PHE A 537 -6.07 -22.60 -4.23
CA PHE A 537 -6.18 -22.63 -5.69
C PHE A 537 -7.13 -21.57 -6.21
N ASN A 538 -6.67 -20.82 -7.22
CA ASN A 538 -7.44 -19.74 -7.83
C ASN A 538 -8.60 -20.32 -8.63
N HIS A 539 -9.79 -19.85 -8.30
CA HIS A 539 -11.03 -20.31 -8.93
C HIS A 539 -11.23 -19.74 -10.35
N PHE A 540 -10.44 -18.73 -10.74
CA PHE A 540 -10.57 -18.07 -12.04
C PHE A 540 -9.98 -18.84 -13.22
N ASP A 541 -8.83 -19.47 -13.05
CA ASP A 541 -8.17 -20.25 -14.12
C ASP A 541 -7.73 -21.66 -13.69
N GLY A 542 -7.87 -22.00 -12.40
CA GLY A 542 -7.42 -23.26 -11.81
C GLY A 542 -5.92 -23.31 -11.50
N SER A 543 -5.24 -22.15 -11.48
CA SER A 543 -3.89 -21.99 -10.93
C SER A 543 -3.90 -22.18 -9.40
N VAL A 544 -2.72 -22.25 -8.78
CA VAL A 544 -2.59 -22.18 -7.32
C VAL A 544 -2.65 -20.68 -7.00
N ASP A 545 -3.39 -20.21 -5.99
CA ASP A 545 -3.47 -18.76 -5.64
C ASP A 545 -2.06 -18.14 -5.58
N LEU A 546 -1.13 -18.90 -4.98
CA LEU A 546 0.29 -18.65 -4.86
C LEU A 546 1.09 -18.62 -6.19
N LEU A 547 0.48 -18.78 -7.38
CA LEU A 547 1.10 -18.62 -8.70
C LEU A 547 0.75 -17.26 -9.32
N ASP A 548 -0.44 -16.75 -9.06
CA ASP A 548 -0.86 -15.43 -9.56
C ASP A 548 -0.12 -14.34 -8.78
N ASP A 549 0.00 -14.47 -7.46
CA ASP A 549 0.88 -13.66 -6.58
C ASP A 549 2.33 -13.56 -7.10
N LEU A 550 2.82 -14.59 -7.81
CA LEU A 550 4.19 -14.62 -8.35
C LEU A 550 4.37 -13.76 -9.59
N ASP A 551 3.34 -13.67 -10.42
CA ASP A 551 3.30 -12.84 -11.61
C ASP A 551 2.99 -11.37 -11.22
N ASP A 552 2.29 -11.13 -10.12
CA ASP A 552 1.98 -9.80 -9.55
C ASP A 552 3.22 -9.05 -9.04
N HIS A 553 4.18 -9.79 -8.50
CA HIS A 553 5.38 -9.24 -7.88
C HIS A 553 6.27 -8.49 -8.88
N TYR A 554 6.82 -7.35 -8.47
CA TYR A 554 7.88 -6.66 -9.23
C TYR A 554 9.09 -7.55 -9.54
N THR A 555 9.32 -8.59 -8.72
CA THR A 555 10.42 -9.53 -8.89
C THR A 555 10.16 -10.62 -9.95
N ALA A 556 8.91 -10.70 -10.45
CA ALA A 556 8.49 -11.58 -11.54
C ALA A 556 9.29 -11.30 -12.82
N LYS A 557 9.47 -12.34 -13.65
CA LYS A 557 10.32 -12.26 -14.86
C LYS A 557 9.86 -11.15 -15.82
N THR A 558 8.55 -10.95 -15.95
CA THR A 558 7.92 -9.95 -16.83
C THR A 558 8.21 -8.51 -16.37
N HIS A 559 8.23 -8.26 -15.06
CA HIS A 559 8.40 -6.93 -14.49
C HIS A 559 9.85 -6.53 -14.19
N LYS A 560 10.84 -7.43 -14.33
CA LYS A 560 12.24 -7.14 -13.98
C LYS A 560 12.82 -5.90 -14.66
N LEU A 561 12.48 -5.66 -15.93
CA LEU A 561 12.99 -4.50 -16.68
C LEU A 561 12.41 -3.19 -16.12
N GLU A 562 11.09 -3.14 -15.99
CA GLU A 562 10.34 -2.01 -15.43
C GLU A 562 10.80 -1.70 -13.99
N ARG A 563 10.91 -2.75 -13.16
CA ARG A 563 11.48 -2.68 -11.82
C ARG A 563 12.89 -2.06 -11.80
N ALA A 564 13.79 -2.55 -12.66
CA ALA A 564 15.16 -2.03 -12.70
C ALA A 564 15.18 -0.55 -13.08
N GLN A 565 14.37 -0.16 -14.05
CA GLN A 565 14.24 1.24 -14.47
C GLN A 565 13.69 2.13 -13.35
N LEU A 566 12.65 1.69 -12.64
CA LEU A 566 12.09 2.42 -11.50
C LEU A 566 13.15 2.68 -10.43
N ILE A 567 13.86 1.64 -10.00
CA ILE A 567 14.89 1.76 -8.96
C ILE A 567 16.06 2.63 -9.44
N GLU A 568 16.57 2.41 -10.65
CA GLU A 568 17.67 3.21 -11.20
C GLU A 568 17.31 4.70 -11.35
N GLN A 569 16.06 5.03 -11.72
CA GLN A 569 15.59 6.41 -11.76
C GLN A 569 15.51 7.03 -10.36
N MET A 570 15.04 6.28 -9.37
CA MET A 570 15.06 6.76 -7.97
C MET A 570 16.49 6.95 -7.45
N GLN A 571 17.44 6.08 -7.84
CA GLN A 571 18.85 6.23 -7.47
C GLN A 571 19.46 7.48 -8.12
N ALA A 572 19.08 7.78 -9.36
CA ALA A 572 19.50 9.00 -10.04
C ALA A 572 18.94 10.25 -9.35
N ILE A 573 17.67 10.25 -8.98
CA ILE A 573 17.05 11.35 -8.22
C ILE A 573 17.72 11.52 -6.85
N ALA A 574 17.99 10.43 -6.14
CA ALA A 574 18.71 10.44 -4.87
C ALA A 574 20.07 11.12 -5.00
N ALA A 575 20.83 10.80 -6.04
CA ALA A 575 22.12 11.43 -6.35
C ALA A 575 21.98 12.91 -6.75
N GLU A 576 20.99 13.24 -7.59
CA GLU A 576 20.77 14.58 -8.14
C GLU A 576 20.42 15.61 -7.05
N TYR A 577 19.60 15.21 -6.06
CA TYR A 577 19.11 16.12 -5.02
C TYR A 577 19.65 15.81 -3.61
N SER A 578 20.54 14.83 -3.47
CA SER A 578 21.05 14.34 -2.18
C SER A 578 19.92 14.02 -1.18
N VAL A 579 18.92 13.26 -1.64
CA VAL A 579 17.78 12.80 -0.83
C VAL A 579 17.87 11.30 -0.58
N ARG A 580 17.57 10.86 0.65
CA ARG A 580 17.50 9.44 0.99
C ARG A 580 16.15 8.88 0.58
N VAL A 581 16.15 7.80 -0.19
CA VAL A 581 14.91 7.11 -0.58
C VAL A 581 14.62 5.95 0.38
N THR A 582 13.39 5.90 0.89
CA THR A 582 12.83 4.78 1.67
C THR A 582 11.58 4.27 0.96
N ILE A 583 11.42 2.97 0.85
CA ILE A 583 10.32 2.32 0.14
C ILE A 583 9.39 1.67 1.16
N LEU A 584 8.09 1.87 1.03
CA LEU A 584 7.05 1.18 1.78
C LEU A 584 6.34 0.19 0.85
N GLY A 585 6.15 -1.05 1.30
CA GLY A 585 5.48 -2.11 0.54
C GLY A 585 4.55 -2.97 1.42
N GLY A 586 3.45 -3.43 0.82
CA GLY A 586 2.36 -4.18 1.45
C GLY A 586 2.22 -5.63 0.93
N ASP A 587 0.97 -6.06 0.67
CA ASP A 587 0.58 -7.29 -0.06
C ASP A 587 0.91 -8.65 0.60
N VAL A 588 2.16 -8.90 0.98
CA VAL A 588 2.68 -10.27 1.26
C VAL A 588 2.31 -10.87 2.63
N HIS A 589 1.45 -10.22 3.42
CA HIS A 589 0.95 -10.64 4.73
C HIS A 589 2.02 -11.01 5.79
N LEU A 590 3.27 -10.60 5.62
CA LEU A 590 4.33 -10.71 6.62
C LEU A 590 5.18 -9.44 6.73
N ALA A 591 5.93 -9.30 7.82
CA ALA A 591 6.92 -8.24 7.97
C ALA A 591 8.31 -8.67 7.49
N ALA A 592 9.01 -7.76 6.80
CA ALA A 592 10.40 -7.93 6.37
C ALA A 592 11.08 -6.58 6.13
N LEU A 593 12.41 -6.58 6.05
CA LEU A 593 13.20 -5.42 5.68
C LEU A 593 14.13 -5.75 4.51
N GLY A 594 13.70 -5.39 3.31
CA GLY A 594 14.51 -5.45 2.10
C GLY A 594 15.41 -4.23 1.96
N ARG A 595 16.46 -4.32 1.15
CA ARG A 595 17.29 -3.16 0.81
C ARG A 595 17.97 -3.30 -0.55
N PHE A 596 18.16 -2.17 -1.22
CA PHE A 596 19.15 -1.99 -2.27
C PHE A 596 20.37 -1.29 -1.69
N TYR A 597 21.57 -1.54 -2.24
CA TYR A 597 22.81 -0.88 -1.82
C TYR A 597 23.89 -1.02 -2.89
N SER A 598 24.89 -0.14 -2.86
CA SER A 598 26.08 -0.25 -3.71
C SER A 598 26.79 -1.57 -3.44
N ASN A 599 27.22 -2.26 -4.49
CA ASN A 599 28.00 -3.49 -4.35
C ASN A 599 29.16 -3.28 -3.36
N PRO A 600 29.34 -4.12 -2.31
CA PRO A 600 30.32 -3.88 -1.26
C PRO A 600 31.76 -3.72 -1.75
N LYS A 601 32.10 -4.27 -2.93
CA LYS A 601 33.41 -4.10 -3.58
C LYS A 601 33.71 -2.64 -3.94
N LEU A 602 32.69 -1.81 -4.13
CA LEU A 602 32.81 -0.38 -4.43
C LEU A 602 33.20 0.45 -3.19
N LYS A 603 33.10 -0.13 -1.99
CA LYS A 603 33.44 0.52 -0.71
C LYS A 603 32.80 1.91 -0.58
N VAL A 604 31.52 1.99 -0.92
CA VAL A 604 30.73 3.22 -0.79
C VAL A 604 30.07 3.19 0.59
N PRO A 605 30.37 4.14 1.49
CA PRO A 605 29.65 4.30 2.75
C PRO A 605 28.18 4.59 2.50
N VAL A 606 27.29 4.03 3.31
CA VAL A 606 25.82 4.14 3.10
C VAL A 606 25.37 5.61 3.10
N GLU A 607 25.98 6.45 3.94
CA GLU A 607 25.72 7.88 4.04
C GLU A 607 26.02 8.64 2.74
N GLN A 608 26.91 8.12 1.89
CA GLN A 608 27.20 8.65 0.54
C GLN A 608 26.52 7.86 -0.58
N ASP A 609 25.92 6.72 -0.25
CA ASP A 609 25.41 5.77 -1.22
C ASP A 609 24.00 6.13 -1.69
N ASN A 610 23.89 6.73 -2.87
CA ASN A 610 22.59 7.01 -3.50
C ASN A 610 21.83 5.73 -3.90
N ARG A 611 22.46 4.56 -3.87
CA ARG A 611 21.84 3.25 -4.13
C ARG A 611 21.25 2.62 -2.89
N TYR A 612 21.65 3.07 -1.69
CA TYR A 612 21.07 2.55 -0.46
C TYR A 612 19.62 3.02 -0.32
N MET A 613 18.71 2.06 -0.37
CA MET A 613 17.27 2.26 -0.21
C MET A 613 16.70 1.13 0.65
N ALA A 614 16.21 1.47 1.84
CA ALA A 614 15.49 0.51 2.68
C ALA A 614 14.08 0.30 2.13
N ASN A 615 13.64 -0.95 2.00
CA ASN A 615 12.26 -1.32 1.68
C ASN A 615 11.62 -1.96 2.91
N VAL A 616 10.85 -1.15 3.63
CA VAL A 616 10.04 -1.59 4.77
C VAL A 616 8.83 -2.34 4.24
N VAL A 617 8.73 -3.63 4.55
CA VAL A 617 7.58 -4.46 4.21
C VAL A 617 6.76 -4.65 5.48
N SER A 618 5.57 -4.08 5.50
CA SER A 618 4.67 -4.15 6.65
C SER A 618 3.27 -4.53 6.18
N SER A 619 3.02 -5.83 6.17
CA SER A 619 1.75 -6.45 5.78
C SER A 619 1.55 -7.69 6.66
N ALA A 620 0.36 -8.08 7.10
CA ALA A 620 -0.90 -7.36 7.06
C ALA A 620 -1.20 -6.73 8.43
N ILE A 621 -1.95 -5.63 8.49
CA ILE A 621 -2.45 -5.11 9.78
C ILE A 621 -3.65 -5.92 10.30
N VAL A 622 -4.45 -6.52 9.40
CA VAL A 622 -5.64 -7.32 9.78
C VAL A 622 -5.56 -8.76 9.31
N ASN A 623 -5.17 -9.00 8.05
CA ASN A 623 -5.31 -10.32 7.43
C ASN A 623 -4.48 -11.40 8.13
N LYS A 624 -4.84 -12.67 7.89
CA LYS A 624 -4.09 -13.81 8.41
C LYS A 624 -2.67 -13.83 7.80
N PRO A 625 -1.63 -14.06 8.61
CA PRO A 625 -0.27 -14.21 8.07
C PRO A 625 -0.13 -15.51 7.26
N PRO A 626 0.89 -15.61 6.39
CA PRO A 626 1.19 -16.85 5.71
C PRO A 626 1.69 -17.91 6.71
N PRO A 627 1.55 -19.22 6.40
CA PRO A 627 2.05 -20.27 7.26
C PRO A 627 3.56 -20.13 7.55
N ALA A 628 3.98 -20.45 8.78
CA ALA A 628 5.38 -20.35 9.20
C ALA A 628 6.38 -21.07 8.26
N ALA A 629 5.96 -22.20 7.67
CA ALA A 629 6.75 -22.92 6.69
C ALA A 629 7.09 -22.07 5.44
N VAL A 630 6.15 -21.23 4.98
CA VAL A 630 6.36 -20.32 3.84
C VAL A 630 7.36 -19.23 4.20
N ALA A 631 7.21 -18.60 5.37
CA ALA A 631 8.17 -17.59 5.86
C ALA A 631 9.58 -18.18 6.01
N ASN A 632 9.71 -19.35 6.63
CA ASN A 632 11.00 -20.04 6.77
C ASN A 632 11.63 -20.40 5.42
N LEU A 633 10.81 -20.70 4.42
CA LEU A 633 11.28 -21.01 3.07
C LEU A 633 11.74 -19.75 2.32
N LEU A 634 11.03 -18.63 2.48
CA LEU A 634 11.46 -17.31 2.01
C LEU A 634 12.82 -16.94 2.61
N ALA A 635 12.97 -17.09 3.93
CA ALA A 635 14.21 -16.81 4.63
C ALA A 635 15.38 -17.68 4.16
N LYS A 636 15.17 -18.99 3.99
CA LYS A 636 16.18 -19.92 3.42
C LYS A 636 16.59 -19.56 1.98
N ARG A 637 15.76 -18.79 1.27
CA ARG A 637 16.01 -18.32 -0.09
C ARG A 637 16.46 -16.85 -0.14
N ASN A 638 16.65 -16.20 1.01
CA ASN A 638 17.29 -14.90 1.09
C ASN A 638 18.73 -15.03 0.57
N LYS A 639 18.97 -14.54 -0.64
CA LYS A 639 20.28 -14.53 -1.29
C LYS A 639 20.53 -13.12 -1.79
N ILE A 640 21.80 -12.71 -1.76
CA ILE A 640 22.19 -11.50 -2.47
C ILE A 640 21.83 -11.65 -3.95
N HIS A 641 21.14 -10.64 -4.45
CA HIS A 641 20.79 -10.50 -5.83
C HIS A 641 21.43 -9.21 -6.38
N HIS A 642 21.66 -9.19 -7.69
CA HIS A 642 22.28 -8.06 -8.36
C HIS A 642 21.22 -7.41 -9.26
N LEU A 643 20.81 -6.20 -8.92
CA LEU A 643 19.91 -5.42 -9.77
C LEU A 643 20.64 -5.04 -11.07
N ASN A 644 21.89 -4.60 -10.93
CA ASN A 644 22.83 -4.34 -12.00
C ASN A 644 24.27 -4.57 -11.50
N ARG A 645 25.29 -4.17 -12.27
CA ARG A 645 26.70 -4.38 -11.91
C ARG A 645 27.09 -3.73 -10.58
N ASP A 646 26.50 -2.59 -10.25
CA ASP A 646 26.94 -1.70 -9.18
C ASP A 646 25.95 -1.69 -7.99
N THR A 647 24.81 -2.39 -8.11
CA THR A 647 23.72 -2.40 -7.13
C THR A 647 23.35 -3.83 -6.74
N ASP A 648 23.49 -4.13 -5.46
CA ASP A 648 23.06 -5.38 -4.85
C ASP A 648 21.73 -5.17 -4.10
N GLU A 649 21.02 -6.26 -3.85
CA GLU A 649 19.78 -6.28 -3.07
C GLU A 649 19.71 -7.54 -2.19
N THR A 650 19.08 -7.42 -1.02
CA THR A 650 18.92 -8.53 -0.06
C THR A 650 17.90 -8.17 1.01
N LEU A 651 17.49 -9.14 1.84
CA LEU A 651 16.80 -8.87 3.09
C LEU A 651 17.81 -8.82 4.24
N LEU A 652 17.65 -7.84 5.13
CA LEU A 652 18.40 -7.73 6.38
C LEU A 652 17.91 -8.79 7.38
N ASP A 653 18.84 -9.38 8.14
CA ASP A 653 18.51 -10.11 9.37
C ASP A 653 18.04 -9.12 10.44
N PHE A 654 16.76 -8.76 10.35
CA PHE A 654 16.11 -7.68 11.10
C PHE A 654 15.45 -8.13 12.40
N PHE A 655 15.00 -9.39 12.48
CA PHE A 655 14.30 -9.94 13.64
C PHE A 655 15.27 -10.73 14.51
N ASP A 656 15.69 -10.12 15.61
CA ASP A 656 16.59 -10.71 16.61
C ASP A 656 15.90 -11.77 17.49
N LYS A 657 14.56 -11.74 17.55
CA LYS A 657 13.71 -12.74 18.21
C LYS A 657 12.28 -12.71 17.68
N ASP A 658 11.51 -13.76 17.94
CA ASP A 658 10.05 -13.75 17.77
C ASP A 658 9.38 -12.81 18.81
N PRO A 659 8.16 -12.30 18.54
CA PRO A 659 7.51 -11.31 19.41
C PRO A 659 7.03 -11.93 20.72
N GLY A 660 7.25 -11.23 21.84
CA GLY A 660 6.94 -11.73 23.18
C GLY A 660 7.73 -13.01 23.51
N ASP A 661 7.02 -14.04 23.98
CA ASP A 661 7.55 -15.39 24.24
C ASP A 661 7.05 -16.42 23.20
N SER A 662 6.57 -15.94 22.05
CA SER A 662 5.98 -16.81 21.01
C SER A 662 7.06 -17.52 20.18
N SER A 663 6.66 -18.61 19.51
CA SER A 663 7.45 -19.26 18.46
C SER A 663 6.66 -19.22 17.15
N LYS A 664 6.95 -18.22 16.33
CA LYS A 664 6.33 -17.93 15.02
C LYS A 664 7.20 -18.45 13.88
N THR A 665 8.52 -18.49 14.06
CA THR A 665 9.47 -18.87 13.02
C THR A 665 10.47 -19.94 13.50
N ALA A 666 11.20 -20.54 12.56
CA ALA A 666 12.29 -21.44 12.91
C ALA A 666 13.52 -20.63 13.35
N ASN A 667 14.35 -21.17 14.26
CA ASN A 667 15.51 -20.49 14.84
C ASN A 667 16.50 -19.84 13.85
N GLY A 668 16.54 -20.26 12.58
CA GLY A 668 17.40 -19.67 11.56
C GLY A 668 16.74 -18.62 10.67
N ASN A 669 15.50 -18.22 10.96
CA ASN A 669 14.78 -17.18 10.23
C ASN A 669 14.86 -15.87 11.01
N HIS A 670 15.65 -14.93 10.49
CA HIS A 670 15.82 -13.60 11.07
C HIS A 670 15.37 -12.48 10.14
N CYS A 671 14.84 -12.79 8.95
CA CYS A 671 14.55 -11.78 7.93
C CYS A 671 13.08 -11.69 7.51
N THR A 672 12.22 -12.61 7.96
CA THR A 672 10.78 -12.60 7.71
C THR A 672 10.00 -12.95 8.98
N MET A 673 8.87 -12.28 9.19
CA MET A 673 8.05 -12.47 10.39
C MET A 673 6.56 -12.65 9.99
N PRO A 674 6.03 -13.88 10.00
CA PRO A 674 4.65 -14.19 9.62
C PRO A 674 3.69 -13.88 10.79
N SER A 675 3.50 -12.61 11.08
CA SER A 675 2.55 -12.14 12.09
C SER A 675 2.01 -10.78 11.67
N ARG A 676 0.79 -10.44 12.13
CA ARG A 676 0.17 -9.15 11.80
C ARG A 676 1.02 -7.99 12.29
N ASN A 677 1.07 -6.89 11.56
CA ASN A 677 1.95 -5.78 11.89
C ASN A 677 1.53 -4.44 11.25
N PHE A 678 2.13 -3.36 11.75
CA PHE A 678 2.13 -2.03 11.12
C PHE A 678 3.47 -1.34 11.39
N ALA A 679 3.83 -0.35 10.58
CA ALA A 679 5.09 0.37 10.73
C ALA A 679 4.88 1.82 11.21
N MET A 680 5.89 2.36 11.90
CA MET A 680 5.98 3.76 12.31
C MET A 680 7.27 4.35 11.76
N LEU A 681 7.20 5.58 11.24
CA LEU A 681 8.36 6.31 10.74
C LEU A 681 8.37 7.73 11.33
N THR A 682 9.48 8.12 11.93
CA THR A 682 9.67 9.46 12.52
C THR A 682 11.07 9.99 12.24
N GLU A 683 11.16 11.21 11.73
CA GLU A 683 12.45 11.88 11.56
C GLU A 683 13.03 12.28 12.92
N ASN A 684 14.31 11.97 13.12
CA ASN A 684 15.14 12.48 14.21
C ASN A 684 15.41 13.98 13.98
N THR A 685 14.54 14.83 14.54
CA THR A 685 14.49 16.26 14.21
C THR A 685 15.81 16.97 14.58
N PRO A 686 16.53 17.58 13.60
CA PRO A 686 17.82 18.25 13.85
C PRO A 686 17.75 19.47 14.78
N THR A 687 16.56 20.01 15.00
CA THR A 687 16.33 21.20 15.84
C THR A 687 15.92 20.88 17.27
N ALA A 688 15.70 19.61 17.62
CA ALA A 688 15.41 19.22 18.99
C ALA A 688 16.71 19.29 19.84
N PRO A 689 16.66 19.78 21.09
CA PRO A 689 17.77 19.60 22.02
C PRO A 689 17.94 18.09 22.20
N GLY A 690 18.98 17.54 21.59
CA GLY A 690 19.23 16.10 21.63
C GLY A 690 19.51 15.69 23.06
N ASP A 691 18.69 14.79 23.61
CA ASP A 691 19.25 13.86 24.58
C ASP A 691 20.35 13.11 23.82
N ASN A 692 21.58 13.16 24.31
CA ASN A 692 22.67 12.31 23.83
C ASN A 692 22.34 10.85 24.18
N VAL A 693 21.28 10.28 23.59
CA VAL A 693 20.92 8.88 23.76
C VAL A 693 21.87 8.00 22.97
N ASP A 694 22.51 8.56 21.95
CA ASP A 694 23.80 8.10 21.44
C ASP A 694 24.87 9.06 21.96
N GLY A 695 25.86 8.58 22.70
CA GLY A 695 26.95 9.41 23.23
C GLY A 695 27.87 10.03 22.17
N LEU A 696 27.36 10.90 21.29
CA LEU A 696 28.09 11.49 20.18
C LEU A 696 27.74 12.97 20.03
N ALA A 697 28.67 13.81 20.49
CA ALA A 697 28.62 15.26 20.43
C ALA A 697 28.50 15.81 19.00
N PRO A 698 27.98 17.05 18.81
CA PRO A 698 27.85 17.70 17.49
C PRO A 698 29.17 18.23 16.91
N ASN A 699 30.33 17.89 17.50
CA ASN A 699 31.61 18.43 17.08
C ASN A 699 32.26 17.55 16.01
N GLY A 700 32.60 18.18 14.89
CA GLY A 700 33.08 17.56 13.66
C GLY A 700 34.22 16.55 13.82
N ASN A 701 34.28 15.64 12.84
CA ASN A 701 35.15 14.45 12.70
C ASN A 701 34.60 13.10 13.20
N SER A 702 33.32 12.77 12.97
CA SER A 702 32.92 11.36 12.95
C SER A 702 33.17 10.77 11.56
N THR A 703 34.36 10.23 11.36
CA THR A 703 34.71 9.31 10.28
C THR A 703 33.59 8.27 10.07
N GLU A 704 33.12 8.19 8.83
CA GLU A 704 32.12 7.24 8.31
C GLU A 704 32.37 5.79 8.77
N SER A 705 31.32 5.04 9.14
CA SER A 705 31.45 3.62 9.50
C SER A 705 30.08 2.92 9.56
N PHE A 706 29.86 1.67 9.14
CA PHE A 706 30.77 0.53 9.15
C PHE A 706 30.42 -0.49 8.06
N LEU A 707 31.35 -0.71 7.11
CA LEU A 707 31.23 -1.54 5.91
C LEU A 707 30.99 -3.03 6.25
N GLY A 708 29.73 -3.46 6.21
CA GLY A 708 29.31 -4.86 6.38
C GLY A 708 30.01 -5.86 5.44
N ARG A 709 30.12 -7.14 5.87
CA ARG A 709 30.98 -8.14 5.22
C ARG A 709 30.29 -9.02 4.17
N ASP A 710 28.98 -9.21 4.25
CA ASP A 710 28.28 -10.29 3.53
C ASP A 710 26.89 -9.91 3.00
N GLY A 711 26.51 -8.63 3.05
CA GLY A 711 25.22 -8.12 2.57
C GLY A 711 24.00 -8.55 3.39
N HIS A 712 24.06 -9.55 4.25
CA HIS A 712 22.93 -9.97 5.10
C HIS A 712 22.93 -9.29 6.48
N THR A 713 24.10 -8.88 6.95
CA THR A 713 24.33 -8.22 8.24
C THR A 713 24.36 -6.68 8.15
N GLN A 714 24.53 -5.99 9.28
CA GLN A 714 24.53 -4.53 9.35
C GLN A 714 25.58 -3.88 8.42
N MET A 715 25.19 -2.82 7.71
CA MET A 715 26.02 -2.07 6.77
C MET A 715 26.34 -0.62 7.21
N HIS A 716 25.66 -0.12 8.23
CA HIS A 716 25.88 1.20 8.81
C HIS A 716 25.37 1.27 10.25
N ARG A 717 25.67 2.37 10.96
CA ARG A 717 25.32 2.52 12.39
C ARG A 717 23.83 2.42 12.68
N GLY A 718 22.99 2.96 11.81
CA GLY A 718 21.53 2.88 11.94
C GLY A 718 20.94 1.47 11.80
N GLU A 719 21.73 0.46 11.45
CA GLU A 719 21.31 -0.95 11.50
C GLU A 719 21.92 -1.71 12.70
N VAL A 720 22.83 -1.11 13.47
CA VAL A 720 23.43 -1.75 14.65
C VAL A 720 22.35 -2.07 15.66
N ASP A 721 22.29 -3.33 16.09
CA ASP A 721 21.23 -3.83 16.96
C ASP A 721 19.81 -3.73 16.37
N ALA A 722 19.69 -3.62 15.04
CA ALA A 722 18.40 -3.69 14.35
C ALA A 722 17.57 -4.88 14.86
N GLY A 723 16.29 -4.61 15.15
CA GLY A 723 15.41 -5.52 15.88
C GLY A 723 14.93 -4.90 17.19
N THR A 724 14.65 -5.72 18.21
CA THR A 724 14.03 -5.26 19.47
C THR A 724 14.94 -4.41 20.35
N LYS A 725 16.26 -4.44 20.11
CA LYS A 725 17.27 -3.72 20.91
C LYS A 725 17.62 -2.34 20.35
N HIS A 726 17.24 -2.05 19.11
CA HIS A 726 17.50 -0.78 18.46
C HIS A 726 16.73 0.36 19.14
N LYS A 727 17.30 1.56 19.25
CA LYS A 727 16.62 2.74 19.84
C LYS A 727 15.25 3.00 19.21
N ALA A 728 15.16 2.92 17.88
CA ALA A 728 13.92 3.11 17.14
C ALA A 728 12.78 2.12 17.52
N ALA A 729 13.08 0.98 18.18
CA ALA A 729 12.07 0.02 18.66
C ALA A 729 11.37 0.49 19.95
N SER A 730 12.03 1.34 20.75
CA SER A 730 11.52 1.83 22.04
C SER A 730 10.66 3.08 21.85
N PRO A 731 9.43 3.12 22.42
CA PRO A 731 8.60 4.32 22.42
C PRO A 731 9.26 5.56 23.05
N GLU A 732 10.17 5.35 24.00
CA GLU A 732 10.85 6.41 24.74
C GLU A 732 11.92 7.10 23.89
N THR A 733 12.51 6.40 22.92
CA THR A 733 13.68 6.87 22.16
C THR A 733 13.43 7.02 20.64
N HIS A 734 12.39 6.38 20.09
CA HIS A 734 11.99 6.50 18.69
C HIS A 734 11.75 7.97 18.30
N GLY A 735 12.47 8.44 17.27
CA GLY A 735 12.32 9.80 16.74
C GLY A 735 12.84 10.90 17.67
N ARG A 736 13.55 10.55 18.75
CA ARG A 736 14.11 11.51 19.72
C ARG A 736 15.54 11.94 19.41
N GLY A 737 16.16 11.33 18.39
CA GLY A 737 17.49 11.74 17.93
C GLY A 737 17.46 13.10 17.24
N ASN A 738 18.64 13.63 16.91
CA ASN A 738 18.83 14.91 16.22
C ASN A 738 19.74 14.82 14.98
N ASP A 739 19.99 13.61 14.48
CA ASP A 739 20.89 13.34 13.35
C ASP A 739 20.23 13.56 11.97
N GLY A 740 18.92 13.86 11.94
CA GLY A 740 18.13 13.95 10.72
C GLY A 740 17.80 12.61 10.08
N GLY A 741 18.21 11.48 10.68
CA GLY A 741 17.85 10.14 10.22
C GLY A 741 16.35 9.87 10.35
N LEU A 742 15.89 8.80 9.72
CA LEU A 742 14.50 8.35 9.80
C LEU A 742 14.45 7.08 10.66
N ASP A 743 13.93 7.20 11.88
CA ASP A 743 13.68 6.07 12.75
C ASP A 743 12.46 5.30 12.24
N ILE A 744 12.60 3.99 12.09
CA ILE A 744 11.56 3.11 11.59
C ILE A 744 11.36 1.98 12.61
N CYS A 745 10.10 1.69 12.94
CA CYS A 745 9.71 0.60 13.83
C CYS A 745 8.59 -0.22 13.21
N ILE A 746 8.79 -1.52 13.01
CA ILE A 746 7.71 -2.47 12.68
C ILE A 746 7.17 -3.04 13.99
N ASN A 747 5.89 -2.83 14.25
CA ASN A 747 5.18 -3.31 15.42
C ASN A 747 4.49 -4.63 15.07
N VAL A 748 5.02 -5.74 15.57
CA VAL A 748 4.57 -7.09 15.23
C VAL A 748 3.70 -7.65 16.34
N GLU A 749 2.55 -8.21 15.97
CA GLU A 749 1.63 -8.87 16.89
C GLU A 749 2.28 -10.01 17.68
N ILE A 750 2.07 -9.96 19.00
CA ILE A 750 2.53 -10.99 19.93
C ILE A 750 1.58 -12.20 19.91
N ASP A 751 0.29 -11.98 20.14
CA ASP A 751 -0.74 -13.02 20.21
C ASP A 751 -1.98 -12.63 19.41
N GLN A 752 -2.38 -13.47 18.46
CA GLN A 752 -3.54 -13.25 17.60
C GLN A 752 -4.88 -13.37 18.35
N HIS A 753 -4.87 -14.03 19.52
CA HIS A 753 -6.04 -14.19 20.38
C HIS A 753 -6.18 -13.07 21.42
N ASP A 754 -5.22 -12.12 21.47
CA ASP A 754 -5.32 -10.94 22.34
C ASP A 754 -6.17 -9.85 21.66
N PRO A 755 -7.40 -9.59 22.14
CA PRO A 755 -8.25 -8.54 21.57
C PRO A 755 -7.66 -7.13 21.76
N GLU A 756 -6.69 -6.95 22.67
CA GLU A 756 -5.96 -5.70 22.81
C GLU A 756 -4.93 -5.49 21.69
N GLY A 757 -4.56 -6.53 20.94
CA GLY A 757 -3.65 -6.44 19.80
C GLY A 757 -2.25 -5.93 20.17
N LYS A 758 -1.68 -6.40 21.28
CA LYS A 758 -0.35 -5.96 21.74
C LYS A 758 0.73 -6.35 20.74
N THR A 759 1.70 -5.46 20.56
CA THR A 759 2.79 -5.63 19.61
C THR A 759 4.16 -5.52 20.27
N GLN A 760 5.15 -6.18 19.65
CA GLN A 760 6.58 -6.01 19.91
C GLN A 760 7.17 -5.13 18.81
N GLY A 761 7.86 -4.06 19.19
CA GLY A 761 8.57 -3.19 18.24
C GLY A 761 9.91 -3.77 17.81
N TYR A 762 10.24 -3.64 16.53
CA TYR A 762 11.53 -3.95 15.91
C TYR A 762 11.98 -2.72 15.13
N GLY A 763 13.16 -2.18 15.46
CA GLY A 763 13.59 -0.86 15.01
C GLY A 763 14.88 -0.85 14.20
N PHE A 764 15.04 0.18 13.38
CA PHE A 764 16.31 0.61 12.76
C PHE A 764 16.22 2.10 12.36
N THR A 765 17.34 2.74 12.02
CA THR A 765 17.38 4.13 11.53
C THR A 765 17.97 4.21 10.13
N VAL A 766 17.25 4.81 9.19
CA VAL A 766 17.77 5.13 7.85
C VAL A 766 18.54 6.45 7.90
N PRO A 767 19.84 6.49 7.55
CA PRO A 767 20.64 7.71 7.63
C PRO A 767 20.36 8.66 6.46
N LEU A 768 20.67 9.95 6.67
CA LEU A 768 20.68 10.93 5.59
C LEU A 768 21.61 10.54 4.43
N LEU A 769 21.30 11.01 3.23
CA LEU A 769 22.22 10.97 2.10
C LEU A 769 23.01 12.28 2.03
N ARG A 770 24.33 12.17 2.00
CA ARG A 770 25.31 13.21 1.72
C ARG A 770 26.04 12.84 0.44
N TYR A 771 25.36 13.02 -0.69
CA TYR A 771 25.90 12.59 -1.96
C TYR A 771 27.01 13.54 -2.43
N GLU A 772 28.21 13.00 -2.61
CA GLU A 772 29.33 13.71 -3.24
C GLU A 772 29.63 13.05 -4.59
N LYS A 773 29.61 13.84 -5.67
CA LYS A 773 29.94 13.34 -7.01
C LYS A 773 31.40 12.93 -7.04
N ARG A 774 31.67 11.62 -6.95
CA ARG A 774 33.03 11.08 -7.05
C ARG A 774 33.62 11.43 -8.43
N PRO A 775 34.84 11.98 -8.51
CA PRO A 775 35.50 12.19 -9.79
C PRO A 775 35.59 10.85 -10.51
N ALA A 776 35.20 10.82 -11.79
CA ALA A 776 35.37 9.64 -12.61
C ALA A 776 36.84 9.21 -12.48
N SER A 777 37.10 8.01 -11.98
CA SER A 777 38.47 7.51 -11.82
C SER A 777 39.17 7.67 -13.16
N GLY A 778 40.06 8.65 -13.26
CA GLY A 778 40.89 8.81 -14.44
C GLY A 778 41.58 7.48 -14.68
N ARG A 779 41.44 6.93 -15.88
CA ARG A 779 42.38 5.92 -16.37
C ARG A 779 43.75 6.54 -16.15
N ALA A 780 44.52 6.01 -15.21
CA ALA A 780 45.93 6.31 -15.12
C ALA A 780 46.53 5.96 -16.49
N THR A 781 46.86 6.99 -17.27
CA THR A 781 47.76 6.84 -18.39
C THR A 781 49.07 6.29 -17.82
N PRO A 782 49.56 5.13 -18.28
CA PRO A 782 50.85 4.63 -17.84
C PRO A 782 51.88 5.70 -18.20
N GLY A 783 52.55 6.23 -17.18
CA GLY A 783 53.59 7.23 -17.35
C GLY A 783 54.66 6.68 -18.28
N SER A 784 54.94 7.46 -19.34
CA SER A 784 56.16 7.34 -20.11
C SER A 784 57.34 7.61 -19.18
N THR A 785 58.07 6.56 -18.82
CA THR A 785 59.46 6.68 -18.39
C THR A 785 60.35 6.68 -19.62
N ARG A 786 61.27 7.66 -19.63
CA ARG A 786 62.32 7.91 -20.62
C ARG A 786 62.97 6.67 -21.23
#